data_AF-A0A5C4T7X5-F1
#
_entry.id   AF-A0A5C4T7X5-F1
#
_cell.length_a   1.000
_cell.length_b   1.000
_cell.length_c   1.000
_cell.angle_alpha   90.00
_cell.angle_beta   90.00
_cell.angle_gamma   90.00
#
_symmetry.space_group_name_H-M   'P 1'
#
loop_
_entity.id
_entity.type
_entity.pdbx_description
1 polymer ?
#
loop_
_entity_poly.entity_id
_entity_poly.type
_entity_poly.pdbx_seq_one_letter_code
_entity_poly.pdbx_strand_id
1 'polypeptide(L)'
;MKRGTLPGKALLWLLIAGLISALGGASPASAAESGDIPSVIQQVTSSVVAVIGKPGEDGGKPSNRFDLAHGTGVVVKSDGYIVTNAHVVKDMSNIVVVTSDGKSYPGKTTHFDEESDLALVKIEATNLKPAEFAATSDVKVGETVIAIGTPISFALRNSVTVGIVSGLERAVNSKYQLLQTDAAINPGNSGGALVNMKGKVVGINTMKFVDYSIDSLGFAIPVDTVQYVLNHFFTYGKVMRPYLGIELEESWEAVVGLPTQEELRVAYVDPDSPAANAGIKQGDTLLKFDQSSIKTIIEYNELMKKYLPKQTVKVTLKSGGQTVVREVVLGEDTSGGSDWVQSSDGSYIDSDRGKTRIGDSHFGWSLKYPAGLIKSRQTDEGNNVLFADSKGEFALSVTVEEKQSTDLSPVGLIRKALSKSGDTVLEKQYVDRGEGSYAKIVGKTSSGSYYETRAFLKGSNIYYALLYVQSEENYKNSFKQNTYLDLLDSFRLTFDASDEALKDISVYKDGDTSYTNEYGLTFELPTDWSEDAYSDEPSYSNKDHTVQAAFRVTSASSGDTLDAWTEREQKRFADSYAEGSRKMVGWHEFELNGGISAKENRYSAAEGEDWETRHSIYFIKDKYKYEIDVTYSEQDGGADLEDFLRKFKASLSVSKDDINTSLGFIQDEHELLDPDRTVTLRNEKYKYSVKIPETWESASAYYGSEGEEDVAYSFTGGMFEIESDDRARMDDVVEELEQSYKKSSENDNKFKYESTDATVFEQPAKKFDVEYKKKKAPYKETVYVFAKGNIVYTVTMRLEDAANTEANASRLEQAFRSIAPD
;
A
#
# COMPACT_ATOMS: atom_id res chain seq x y z
N MET A 1 -28.28 43.98 -45.48
CA MET A 1 -28.26 45.37 -45.99
C MET A 1 -27.71 46.29 -44.91
N LYS A 2 -26.81 47.18 -45.28
CA LYS A 2 -26.04 48.11 -44.43
C LYS A 2 -26.84 49.39 -44.10
N ARG A 3 -26.46 50.01 -42.97
CA ARG A 3 -26.35 51.47 -42.65
C ARG A 3 -27.51 52.25 -41.99
N GLY A 4 -27.11 53.00 -40.95
CA GLY A 4 -27.44 54.44 -40.77
C GLY A 4 -27.75 54.85 -39.31
N THR A 5 -26.78 55.21 -38.46
CA THR A 5 -26.27 56.58 -38.12
C THR A 5 -27.26 57.57 -37.43
N LEU A 6 -26.82 58.01 -36.23
CA LEU A 6 -27.17 59.18 -35.34
C LEU A 6 -27.28 60.54 -36.09
N PRO A 7 -27.59 61.74 -35.50
CA PRO A 7 -27.56 62.19 -34.06
C PRO A 7 -28.62 63.26 -33.63
N GLY A 8 -28.51 63.80 -32.39
CA GLY A 8 -28.59 65.27 -32.18
C GLY A 8 -29.58 65.85 -31.14
N LYS A 9 -29.02 66.37 -30.04
CA LYS A 9 -29.57 67.07 -28.85
C LYS A 9 -30.27 68.43 -29.11
N ALA A 10 -31.16 68.86 -28.20
CA ALA A 10 -31.25 70.20 -27.55
C ALA A 10 -32.38 70.22 -26.48
N LEU A 11 -32.11 70.31 -25.16
CA LEU A 11 -31.99 71.49 -24.27
C LEU A 11 -33.26 72.36 -24.11
N LEU A 12 -33.84 72.52 -22.90
CA LEU A 12 -33.63 73.66 -21.96
C LEU A 12 -34.72 73.83 -20.84
N TRP A 13 -34.30 73.72 -19.55
CA TRP A 13 -34.62 74.50 -18.29
C TRP A 13 -36.07 74.66 -17.74
N LEU A 14 -36.41 74.26 -16.47
CA LEU A 14 -36.16 74.85 -15.09
C LEU A 14 -37.03 76.12 -14.81
N LEU A 15 -37.77 76.39 -13.70
CA LEU A 15 -37.75 76.04 -12.26
C LEU A 15 -39.09 76.42 -11.53
N ILE A 16 -39.45 75.63 -10.50
CA ILE A 16 -39.84 75.94 -9.08
C ILE A 16 -41.07 76.82 -8.74
N ALA A 17 -41.98 76.30 -7.88
CA ALA A 17 -42.10 76.67 -6.44
C ALA A 17 -43.32 76.06 -5.69
N GLY A 18 -43.04 75.45 -4.52
CA GLY A 18 -43.91 75.33 -3.32
C GLY A 18 -45.05 74.29 -3.31
N LEU A 19 -45.50 73.72 -2.19
CA LEU A 19 -45.03 73.57 -0.81
C LEU A 19 -46.04 72.61 -0.09
N ILE A 20 -45.56 71.84 0.89
CA ILE A 20 -46.27 71.30 2.07
C ILE A 20 -46.94 69.91 1.99
N SER A 21 -46.46 69.09 2.93
CA SER A 21 -46.73 67.71 3.33
C SER A 21 -48.12 67.41 3.91
N ALA A 22 -48.60 66.19 3.66
CA ALA A 22 -49.15 65.28 4.69
C ALA A 22 -49.32 63.86 4.11
N LEU A 23 -48.46 62.92 4.50
CA LEU A 23 -48.72 61.47 4.40
C LEU A 23 -48.11 60.80 5.64
N GLY A 24 -48.98 60.26 6.48
CA GLY A 24 -48.61 59.43 7.61
C GLY A 24 -48.49 57.96 7.20
N GLY A 25 -47.32 57.39 7.47
CA GLY A 25 -47.15 56.12 8.18
C GLY A 25 -47.67 54.82 7.57
N ALA A 26 -46.79 54.12 6.87
CA ALA A 26 -46.60 52.68 7.04
C ALA A 26 -45.12 52.45 7.36
N SER A 27 -44.82 51.90 8.55
CA SER A 27 -43.46 51.51 8.94
C SER A 27 -43.00 50.30 8.09
N PRO A 28 -41.77 50.28 7.56
CA PRO A 28 -41.19 49.05 7.05
C PRO A 28 -40.69 48.22 8.23
N ALA A 29 -41.17 46.97 8.29
CA ALA A 29 -40.65 45.96 9.17
C ALA A 29 -39.23 45.56 8.73
N SER A 30 -38.29 45.69 9.67
CA SER A 30 -37.03 44.94 9.85
C SER A 30 -36.43 44.25 8.61
N ALA A 31 -35.55 44.97 7.90
CA ALA A 31 -34.39 44.35 7.28
C ALA A 31 -33.32 44.23 8.37
N ALA A 32 -33.18 43.05 8.97
CA ALA A 32 -32.12 42.79 9.92
C ALA A 32 -30.78 42.68 9.17
N GLU A 33 -29.86 43.55 9.60
CA GLU A 33 -28.46 43.79 9.21
C GLU A 33 -27.71 42.57 8.63
N SER A 34 -27.39 42.61 7.33
CA SER A 34 -26.16 41.97 6.83
C SER A 34 -25.00 42.91 7.15
N GLY A 35 -24.19 42.57 8.15
CA GLY A 35 -23.00 43.35 8.49
C GLY A 35 -22.07 43.52 7.28
N ASP A 36 -21.39 44.65 7.17
CA ASP A 36 -20.30 44.78 6.21
C ASP A 36 -19.14 43.85 6.61
N ILE A 37 -18.27 43.52 5.64
CA ILE A 37 -17.13 42.61 5.85
C ILE A 37 -16.30 43.02 7.09
N PRO A 38 -15.96 44.32 7.31
CA PRO A 38 -15.27 44.75 8.53
C PRO A 38 -15.99 44.38 9.83
N SER A 39 -17.31 44.55 9.91
CA SER A 39 -18.10 44.21 11.10
C SER A 39 -18.09 42.71 11.38
N VAL A 40 -18.19 41.88 10.32
CA VAL A 40 -18.11 40.43 10.43
C VAL A 40 -16.73 39.99 10.93
N ILE A 41 -15.66 40.57 10.39
CA ILE A 41 -14.29 40.31 10.86
C ILE A 41 -14.16 40.67 12.34
N GLN A 42 -14.59 41.88 12.74
CA GLN A 42 -14.52 42.35 14.12
C GLN A 42 -15.28 41.42 15.08
N GLN A 43 -16.42 40.87 14.66
CA GLN A 43 -17.19 39.91 15.43
C GLN A 43 -16.47 38.58 15.64
N VAL A 44 -15.76 38.09 14.61
CA VAL A 44 -15.21 36.72 14.58
C VAL A 44 -13.76 36.66 15.07
N THR A 45 -12.94 37.69 14.85
CA THR A 45 -11.50 37.68 15.14
C THR A 45 -11.15 37.27 16.56
N SER A 46 -11.97 37.62 17.57
CA SER A 46 -11.72 37.21 18.97
C SER A 46 -11.86 35.71 19.24
N SER A 47 -12.44 34.97 18.30
CA SER A 47 -12.66 33.53 18.38
C SER A 47 -11.64 32.75 17.54
N VAL A 48 -10.72 33.44 16.85
CA VAL A 48 -9.66 32.85 16.03
C VAL A 48 -8.33 33.07 16.73
N VAL A 49 -7.52 32.01 16.80
CA VAL A 49 -6.23 32.00 17.51
C VAL A 49 -5.13 31.50 16.60
N ALA A 50 -3.89 31.94 16.85
CA ALA A 50 -2.72 31.34 16.24
C ALA A 50 -2.30 30.11 17.06
N VAL A 51 -2.00 29.00 16.38
CA VAL A 51 -1.42 27.81 16.99
C VAL A 51 0.03 27.73 16.52
N ILE A 52 0.97 27.81 17.44
CA ILE A 52 2.39 27.86 17.14
C ILE A 52 3.07 26.77 17.95
N GLY A 53 3.91 25.96 17.32
CA GLY A 53 4.67 24.94 18.00
C GLY A 53 6.08 24.88 17.45
N LYS A 54 6.97 24.24 18.20
CA LYS A 54 8.16 23.71 17.56
C LYS A 54 7.73 22.44 16.82
N PRO A 55 8.18 22.21 15.58
CA PRO A 55 8.23 20.83 15.09
C PRO A 55 8.91 19.97 16.17
N GLY A 56 8.43 18.75 16.42
CA GLY A 56 8.93 17.87 17.48
C GLY A 56 10.43 18.04 17.75
N GLU A 57 10.80 18.47 18.97
CA GLU A 57 12.20 18.71 19.33
C GLU A 57 12.95 17.38 19.43
N ASP A 58 13.60 17.09 18.33
CA ASP A 58 14.80 16.29 18.28
C ASP A 58 15.88 16.93 19.18
N GLY A 59 16.27 16.26 20.28
CA GLY A 59 17.16 16.68 21.36
C GLY A 59 18.59 17.16 21.04
N GLY A 60 18.76 18.16 20.17
CA GLY A 60 19.98 18.94 19.97
C GLY A 60 19.67 20.43 19.85
N LYS A 61 20.50 21.30 20.45
CA LYS A 61 20.29 22.77 20.52
C LYS A 61 19.79 23.36 19.18
N PRO A 62 18.75 24.22 19.18
CA PRO A 62 18.15 24.75 17.97
C PRO A 62 19.19 25.54 17.14
N SER A 63 19.41 25.12 15.90
CA SER A 63 20.24 25.86 14.93
C SER A 63 19.54 27.14 14.43
N ASN A 64 18.22 27.28 14.66
CA ASN A 64 17.52 28.54 14.51
C ASN A 64 16.32 28.63 15.46
N ARG A 65 16.28 29.62 16.35
CA ARG A 65 15.16 29.86 17.30
C ARG A 65 13.84 30.30 16.65
N PHE A 66 13.78 30.31 15.32
CA PHE A 66 12.68 30.88 14.53
C PHE A 66 11.97 29.86 13.63
N ASP A 67 12.40 28.59 13.57
CA ASP A 67 11.68 27.53 12.85
C ASP A 67 10.50 27.01 13.68
N LEU A 68 9.36 27.69 13.55
CA LEU A 68 8.12 27.34 14.23
C LEU A 68 7.12 26.81 13.20
N ALA A 69 6.57 25.62 13.49
CA ALA A 69 5.36 25.18 12.83
C ALA A 69 4.22 26.09 13.29
N HIS A 70 3.33 26.45 12.38
CA HIS A 70 2.25 27.39 12.66
C HIS A 70 0.98 27.02 11.91
N GLY A 71 -0.13 27.26 12.56
CA GLY A 71 -1.47 27.13 12.01
C GLY A 71 -2.43 28.07 12.70
N THR A 72 -3.70 27.88 12.43
CA THR A 72 -4.78 28.62 13.05
C THR A 72 -5.67 27.65 13.83
N GLY A 73 -6.34 28.15 14.86
CA GLY A 73 -7.41 27.43 15.54
C GLY A 73 -8.63 28.32 15.75
N VAL A 74 -9.76 27.68 16.03
CA VAL A 74 -11.03 28.33 16.33
C VAL A 74 -11.46 27.95 17.74
N VAL A 75 -11.72 28.94 18.59
CA VAL A 75 -12.20 28.72 19.97
C VAL A 75 -13.61 28.13 19.92
N VAL A 76 -13.81 26.97 20.55
CA VAL A 76 -15.11 26.27 20.60
C VAL A 76 -15.75 26.29 21.99
N LYS A 77 -14.97 26.54 23.06
CA LYS A 77 -15.49 26.78 24.41
C LYS A 77 -14.74 27.90 25.12
N SER A 78 -15.43 28.60 26.02
CA SER A 78 -14.92 29.80 26.71
C SER A 78 -13.81 29.51 27.73
N ASP A 79 -13.64 28.24 28.09
CA ASP A 79 -12.63 27.68 29.01
C ASP A 79 -11.39 27.11 28.27
N GLY A 80 -11.20 27.46 27.00
CA GLY A 80 -9.93 27.23 26.31
C GLY A 80 -9.85 26.00 25.41
N TYR A 81 -10.98 25.46 24.96
CA TYR A 81 -10.98 24.43 23.90
C TYR A 81 -10.96 25.08 22.52
N ILE A 82 -10.06 24.61 21.67
CA ILE A 82 -9.78 25.16 20.34
C ILE A 82 -9.75 24.01 19.33
N VAL A 83 -10.54 24.11 18.27
CA VAL A 83 -10.46 23.19 17.12
C VAL A 83 -9.41 23.69 16.13
N THR A 84 -8.64 22.79 15.55
CA THR A 84 -7.66 23.04 14.49
C THR A 84 -7.55 21.79 13.60
N ASN A 85 -6.62 21.75 12.65
CA ASN A 85 -6.39 20.54 11.87
C ASN A 85 -5.46 19.54 12.57
N ALA A 86 -5.65 18.24 12.28
CA ALA A 86 -4.78 17.19 12.81
C ALA A 86 -3.35 17.33 12.28
N HIS A 87 -3.18 17.56 10.98
CA HIS A 87 -1.85 17.75 10.40
C HIS A 87 -1.10 18.98 10.93
N VAL A 88 -1.80 19.96 11.51
CA VAL A 88 -1.17 21.11 12.14
C VAL A 88 -0.49 20.69 13.43
N VAL A 89 -1.16 19.92 14.30
CA VAL A 89 -0.69 19.70 15.67
C VAL A 89 -0.06 18.33 15.92
N LYS A 90 -0.23 17.35 15.02
CA LYS A 90 0.21 15.98 15.26
C LYS A 90 1.72 15.86 15.51
N ASP A 91 2.52 16.62 14.77
CA ASP A 91 3.99 16.62 14.86
C ASP A 91 4.54 17.82 15.65
N MET A 92 3.67 18.59 16.34
CA MET A 92 4.08 19.77 17.11
C MET A 92 4.40 19.42 18.56
N SER A 93 5.54 19.93 19.02
CA SER A 93 5.90 20.01 20.45
C SER A 93 5.80 21.44 20.96
N ASN A 94 5.64 21.59 22.28
CA ASN A 94 5.59 22.89 22.95
C ASN A 94 4.56 23.84 22.32
N ILE A 95 3.33 23.34 22.10
CA ILE A 95 2.25 24.13 21.51
C ILE A 95 2.01 25.37 22.37
N VAL A 96 2.00 26.53 21.73
CA VAL A 96 1.62 27.82 22.26
C VAL A 96 0.49 28.34 21.42
N VAL A 97 -0.63 28.63 22.08
CA VAL A 97 -1.76 29.31 21.45
C VAL A 97 -1.67 30.79 21.75
N VAL A 98 -1.82 31.62 20.72
CA VAL A 98 -1.85 33.07 20.88
C VAL A 98 -3.22 33.61 20.48
N THR A 99 -3.91 34.24 21.44
CA THR A 99 -5.23 34.84 21.22
C THR A 99 -5.14 36.13 20.42
N SER A 100 -6.26 36.60 19.88
CA SER A 100 -6.31 37.79 19.02
C SER A 100 -5.81 39.08 19.69
N ASP A 101 -5.93 39.17 21.01
CA ASP A 101 -5.41 40.27 21.85
C ASP A 101 -3.91 40.15 22.16
N GLY A 102 -3.25 39.12 21.64
CA GLY A 102 -1.81 38.88 21.75
C GLY A 102 -1.36 38.14 23.01
N LYS A 103 -2.29 37.62 23.83
CA LYS A 103 -1.92 36.78 24.98
C LYS A 103 -1.54 35.37 24.52
N SER A 104 -0.46 34.84 25.10
CA SER A 104 0.03 33.51 24.80
C SER A 104 -0.29 32.54 25.95
N TYR A 105 -0.73 31.35 25.60
CA TYR A 105 -1.05 30.27 26.54
C TYR A 105 -0.36 28.98 26.10
N PRO A 106 0.23 28.20 27.02
CA PRO A 106 0.66 26.85 26.71
C PRO A 106 -0.58 26.03 26.32
N GLY A 107 -0.49 25.32 25.20
CA GLY A 107 -1.53 24.46 24.66
C GLY A 107 -1.13 23.00 24.69
N LYS A 108 -2.14 22.13 24.75
CA LYS A 108 -1.96 20.69 24.67
C LYS A 108 -3.01 20.09 23.75
N THR A 109 -2.59 19.29 22.77
CA THR A 109 -3.50 18.47 21.98
C THR A 109 -4.15 17.44 22.91
N THR A 110 -5.48 17.51 23.02
CA THR A 110 -6.27 16.59 23.85
C THR A 110 -6.78 15.40 23.05
N HIS A 111 -7.15 15.64 21.80
CA HIS A 111 -7.68 14.64 20.87
C HIS A 111 -7.33 15.09 19.45
N PHE A 112 -7.18 14.14 18.53
CA PHE A 112 -7.14 14.42 17.10
C PHE A 112 -7.66 13.22 16.33
N ASP A 113 -7.94 13.46 15.07
CA ASP A 113 -8.50 12.50 14.14
C ASP A 113 -7.96 12.79 12.74
N GLU A 114 -7.05 11.95 12.25
CA GLU A 114 -6.37 12.19 10.97
C GLU A 114 -7.29 12.03 9.78
N GLU A 115 -8.26 11.10 9.83
CA GLU A 115 -9.17 10.88 8.69
C GLU A 115 -10.09 12.07 8.40
N SER A 116 -10.54 12.78 9.44
CA SER A 116 -11.27 14.06 9.26
C SER A 116 -10.35 15.27 9.23
N ASP A 117 -9.05 15.08 9.47
CA ASP A 117 -8.04 16.12 9.64
C ASP A 117 -8.43 17.16 10.70
N LEU A 118 -9.02 16.75 11.84
CA LEU A 118 -9.41 17.65 12.93
C LEU A 118 -8.72 17.30 14.24
N ALA A 119 -8.38 18.32 15.01
CA ALA A 119 -7.80 18.20 16.34
C ALA A 119 -8.38 19.18 17.34
N LEU A 120 -8.29 18.82 18.62
CA LEU A 120 -8.75 19.62 19.75
C LEU A 120 -7.58 19.96 20.67
N VAL A 121 -7.23 21.23 20.75
CA VAL A 121 -6.21 21.78 21.65
C VAL A 121 -6.88 22.41 22.86
N LYS A 122 -6.34 22.15 24.06
CA LYS A 122 -6.75 22.77 25.32
C LYS A 122 -5.68 23.74 25.81
N ILE A 123 -6.11 24.92 26.26
CA ILE A 123 -5.29 25.93 26.94
C ILE A 123 -5.92 26.32 28.28
N GLU A 124 -5.11 26.75 29.24
CA GLU A 124 -5.59 27.26 30.52
C GLU A 124 -5.92 28.76 30.44
N ALA A 125 -7.10 29.06 29.87
CA ALA A 125 -7.65 30.41 29.75
C ALA A 125 -9.15 30.41 30.04
N THR A 126 -9.68 31.51 30.56
CA THR A 126 -11.11 31.70 30.82
C THR A 126 -11.61 32.96 30.12
N ASN A 127 -12.93 33.05 29.91
CA ASN A 127 -13.60 34.17 29.24
C ASN A 127 -13.16 34.37 27.78
N LEU A 128 -12.75 33.30 27.09
CA LEU A 128 -12.59 33.36 25.63
C LEU A 128 -13.97 33.44 24.97
N LYS A 129 -14.04 34.05 23.79
CA LYS A 129 -15.28 34.08 22.98
C LYS A 129 -15.31 32.84 22.06
N PRO A 130 -16.23 31.89 22.24
CA PRO A 130 -16.40 30.81 21.28
C PRO A 130 -16.96 31.32 19.96
N ALA A 131 -16.55 30.68 18.86
CA ALA A 131 -17.16 30.93 17.57
C ALA A 131 -18.58 30.34 17.52
N GLU A 132 -19.47 31.00 16.78
CA GLU A 132 -20.79 30.45 16.46
C GLU A 132 -20.71 29.62 15.18
N PHE A 133 -21.24 28.40 15.20
CA PHE A 133 -21.32 27.54 14.02
C PHE A 133 -22.63 27.76 13.26
N ALA A 134 -22.56 27.75 11.93
CA ALA A 134 -23.74 27.82 11.08
C ALA A 134 -24.54 26.50 11.13
N ALA A 135 -25.82 26.56 10.79
CA ALA A 135 -26.56 25.34 10.47
C ALA A 135 -26.12 24.84 9.09
N THR A 136 -26.03 23.53 8.90
CA THR A 136 -25.63 22.94 7.61
C THR A 136 -26.52 23.41 6.46
N SER A 137 -27.83 23.58 6.71
CA SER A 137 -28.82 24.09 5.75
C SER A 137 -28.61 25.55 5.33
N ASP A 138 -27.78 26.30 6.06
CA ASP A 138 -27.51 27.71 5.79
C ASP A 138 -26.39 27.90 4.76
N VAL A 139 -25.57 26.88 4.48
CA VAL A 139 -24.42 26.98 3.56
C VAL A 139 -24.86 26.75 2.11
N LYS A 140 -24.61 27.71 1.23
CA LYS A 140 -25.04 27.62 -0.19
C LYS A 140 -23.93 28.04 -1.16
N VAL A 141 -23.86 27.37 -2.31
CA VAL A 141 -23.00 27.79 -3.43
C VAL A 141 -23.32 29.24 -3.82
N GLY A 142 -22.27 30.05 -4.00
CA GLY A 142 -22.36 31.48 -4.30
C GLY A 142 -22.47 32.39 -3.07
N GLU A 143 -22.60 31.84 -1.86
CA GLU A 143 -22.58 32.62 -0.63
C GLU A 143 -21.19 33.20 -0.37
N THR A 144 -21.12 34.51 -0.04
CA THR A 144 -19.86 35.15 0.34
C THR A 144 -19.35 34.57 1.66
N VAL A 145 -18.09 34.14 1.62
CA VAL A 145 -17.38 33.61 2.78
C VAL A 145 -16.06 34.33 2.98
N ILE A 146 -15.63 34.32 4.23
CA ILE A 146 -14.43 34.99 4.70
C ILE A 146 -13.57 33.93 5.38
N ALA A 147 -12.37 33.69 4.84
CA ALA A 147 -11.38 32.85 5.49
C ALA A 147 -10.51 33.72 6.41
N ILE A 148 -10.36 33.29 7.66
CA ILE A 148 -9.59 34.01 8.68
C ILE A 148 -8.53 33.07 9.24
N GLY A 149 -7.27 33.50 9.19
CA GLY A 149 -6.17 32.72 9.72
C GLY A 149 -4.86 33.48 9.92
N THR A 150 -3.78 32.76 10.18
CA THR A 150 -2.45 33.29 10.45
C THR A 150 -1.46 32.74 9.43
N PRO A 151 -1.45 33.26 8.18
CA PRO A 151 -0.61 32.74 7.13
C PRO A 151 0.86 33.08 7.41
N ILE A 152 1.70 32.07 7.56
CA ILE A 152 3.17 32.15 7.47
C ILE A 152 3.91 32.77 8.69
N SER A 153 3.40 33.83 9.33
CA SER A 153 4.05 34.42 10.51
C SER A 153 3.09 35.09 11.49
N PHE A 154 3.50 35.23 12.75
CA PHE A 154 2.73 35.96 13.77
C PHE A 154 2.48 37.45 13.42
N ALA A 155 3.34 38.04 12.58
CA ALA A 155 3.15 39.40 12.07
C ALA A 155 1.95 39.51 11.11
N LEU A 156 1.51 38.38 10.54
CA LEU A 156 0.37 38.26 9.62
C LEU A 156 -0.86 37.62 10.29
N ARG A 157 -0.91 37.54 11.62
CA ARG A 157 -2.06 36.98 12.37
C ARG A 157 -3.37 37.67 12.01
N ASN A 158 -4.45 36.89 11.97
CA ASN A 158 -5.79 37.33 11.56
C ASN A 158 -5.81 37.96 10.15
N SER A 159 -5.01 37.42 9.23
CA SER A 159 -5.17 37.74 7.81
C SER A 159 -6.52 37.24 7.33
N VAL A 160 -7.16 38.07 6.51
CA VAL A 160 -8.49 37.81 6.01
C VAL A 160 -8.46 37.76 4.50
N THR A 161 -9.07 36.72 3.93
CA THR A 161 -9.34 36.61 2.50
C THR A 161 -10.82 36.39 2.30
N VAL A 162 -11.38 36.98 1.25
CA VAL A 162 -12.82 36.94 0.96
C VAL A 162 -12.99 36.22 -0.37
N GLY A 163 -14.01 35.37 -0.43
CA GLY A 163 -14.41 34.64 -1.61
C GLY A 163 -15.88 34.22 -1.50
N ILE A 164 -16.22 33.16 -2.19
CA ILE A 164 -17.53 32.53 -2.16
C ILE A 164 -17.39 31.02 -1.90
N VAL A 165 -18.48 30.40 -1.47
CA VAL A 165 -18.62 28.95 -1.60
C VAL A 165 -18.71 28.60 -3.08
N SER A 166 -17.64 28.05 -3.64
CA SER A 166 -17.53 27.68 -5.05
C SER A 166 -18.18 26.33 -5.35
N GLY A 167 -18.30 25.47 -4.34
CA GLY A 167 -18.90 24.15 -4.46
C GLY A 167 -19.14 23.53 -3.10
N LEU A 168 -20.16 22.69 -3.03
CA LEU A 168 -20.41 21.80 -1.90
C LEU A 168 -20.00 20.38 -2.30
N GLU A 169 -19.93 19.49 -1.32
CA GLU A 169 -19.90 18.03 -1.55
C GLU A 169 -18.70 17.56 -2.40
N ARG A 170 -17.52 18.18 -2.20
CA ARG A 170 -16.33 17.83 -2.99
C ARG A 170 -15.56 16.65 -2.40
N ALA A 171 -15.18 15.76 -3.30
CA ALA A 171 -14.59 14.45 -3.08
C ALA A 171 -13.08 14.41 -3.35
N VAL A 172 -12.32 15.41 -2.92
CA VAL A 172 -10.91 15.54 -3.34
C VAL A 172 -10.00 14.79 -2.38
N ASN A 173 -9.70 13.52 -2.68
CA ASN A 173 -8.78 12.65 -1.91
C ASN A 173 -9.03 12.68 -0.39
N SER A 174 -10.30 12.78 0.02
CA SER A 174 -10.72 12.83 1.42
C SER A 174 -11.82 11.80 1.67
N LYS A 175 -11.86 11.24 2.88
CA LYS A 175 -12.89 10.27 3.29
C LYS A 175 -14.29 10.89 3.36
N TYR A 176 -14.35 12.19 3.67
CA TYR A 176 -15.59 12.97 3.80
C TYR A 176 -15.67 14.08 2.76
N GLN A 177 -16.87 14.62 2.58
CA GLN A 177 -17.10 15.76 1.70
C GLN A 177 -16.42 17.03 2.21
N LEU A 178 -15.90 17.84 1.28
CA LEU A 178 -15.30 19.15 1.56
C LEU A 178 -16.12 20.29 0.94
N LEU A 179 -16.05 21.47 1.58
CA LEU A 179 -16.48 22.73 0.98
C LEU A 179 -15.36 23.26 0.08
N GLN A 180 -15.71 23.71 -1.12
CA GLN A 180 -14.79 24.39 -2.02
C GLN A 180 -15.01 25.91 -1.94
N THR A 181 -13.92 26.67 -1.89
CA THR A 181 -13.95 28.14 -1.86
C THR A 181 -12.87 28.72 -2.76
N ASP A 182 -13.14 29.89 -3.34
CA ASP A 182 -12.15 30.70 -4.04
C ASP A 182 -11.47 31.74 -3.11
N ALA A 183 -11.90 31.82 -1.84
CA ALA A 183 -11.17 32.57 -0.82
C ALA A 183 -9.75 32.00 -0.71
N ALA A 184 -8.74 32.87 -0.77
CA ALA A 184 -7.35 32.41 -0.78
C ALA A 184 -6.99 31.69 0.54
N ILE A 185 -6.73 30.39 0.43
CA ILE A 185 -6.22 29.52 1.49
C ILE A 185 -4.73 29.28 1.23
N ASN A 186 -3.88 29.73 2.16
CA ASN A 186 -2.43 29.60 2.09
C ASN A 186 -1.90 28.89 3.35
N PRO A 187 -0.68 28.33 3.33
CA PRO A 187 -0.03 27.78 4.53
C PRO A 187 -0.14 28.73 5.73
N GLY A 188 -0.63 28.22 6.86
CA GLY A 188 -0.94 28.97 8.08
C GLY A 188 -2.41 29.38 8.28
N ASN A 189 -3.24 29.36 7.23
CA ASN A 189 -4.70 29.44 7.38
C ASN A 189 -5.35 28.10 7.74
N SER A 190 -4.62 26.98 7.60
CA SER A 190 -5.06 25.65 8.02
C SER A 190 -5.43 25.64 9.50
N GLY A 191 -6.59 25.07 9.80
CA GLY A 191 -7.24 25.04 11.10
C GLY A 191 -8.05 26.31 11.41
N GLY A 192 -8.02 27.32 10.53
CA GLY A 192 -8.74 28.58 10.69
C GLY A 192 -10.20 28.53 10.24
N ALA A 193 -10.97 29.55 10.62
CA ALA A 193 -12.39 29.60 10.30
C ALA A 193 -12.65 30.03 8.85
N LEU A 194 -13.57 29.34 8.19
CA LEU A 194 -14.32 29.86 7.05
C LEU A 194 -15.68 30.32 7.57
N VAL A 195 -16.01 31.61 7.45
CA VAL A 195 -17.25 32.18 8.01
C VAL A 195 -18.12 32.82 6.95
N ASN A 196 -19.44 32.77 7.14
CA ASN A 196 -20.39 33.51 6.31
C ASN A 196 -20.57 34.97 6.77
N MET A 197 -21.36 35.74 6.02
CA MET A 197 -21.66 37.15 6.30
C MET A 197 -22.46 37.40 7.60
N LYS A 198 -22.90 36.34 8.30
CA LYS A 198 -23.51 36.43 9.64
C LYS A 198 -22.48 36.26 10.77
N GLY A 199 -21.20 36.08 10.41
CA GLY A 199 -20.12 35.79 11.37
C GLY A 199 -20.17 34.36 11.94
N LYS A 200 -20.83 33.43 11.25
CA LYS A 200 -20.93 32.03 11.67
C LYS A 200 -19.96 31.15 10.86
N VAL A 201 -19.30 30.23 11.54
CA VAL A 201 -18.38 29.25 10.94
C VAL A 201 -19.15 28.26 10.10
N VAL A 202 -18.83 28.21 8.80
CA VAL A 202 -19.37 27.25 7.84
C VAL A 202 -18.40 26.09 7.57
N GLY A 203 -17.13 26.24 7.94
CA GLY A 203 -16.13 25.17 7.89
C GLY A 203 -14.78 25.56 8.48
N ILE A 204 -13.86 24.60 8.55
CA ILE A 204 -12.47 24.78 8.98
C ILE A 204 -11.55 24.63 7.78
N ASN A 205 -10.76 25.66 7.47
CA ASN A 205 -9.86 25.66 6.31
C ASN A 205 -8.80 24.57 6.48
N THR A 206 -8.54 23.78 5.44
CA THR A 206 -7.70 22.58 5.56
C THR A 206 -6.60 22.53 4.52
N MET A 207 -6.98 22.48 3.23
CA MET A 207 -6.06 22.24 2.13
C MET A 207 -6.33 23.20 0.96
N LYS A 208 -5.31 23.36 0.10
CA LYS A 208 -5.42 23.98 -1.22
C LYS A 208 -4.97 22.95 -2.25
N PHE A 209 -5.67 22.81 -3.37
CA PHE A 209 -5.11 22.07 -4.50
C PHE A 209 -3.96 22.87 -5.09
N VAL A 210 -2.79 22.26 -5.24
CA VAL A 210 -1.62 22.92 -5.84
C VAL A 210 -1.17 22.09 -7.03
N ASP A 211 -1.58 22.50 -8.22
CA ASP A 211 -1.08 22.02 -9.51
C ASP A 211 -0.80 23.24 -10.41
N TYR A 212 0.13 23.11 -11.36
CA TYR A 212 0.81 24.16 -12.14
C TYR A 212 -0.11 25.04 -13.02
N SER A 213 -1.44 24.90 -12.91
CA SER A 213 -2.42 25.66 -13.69
C SER A 213 -3.72 26.00 -12.94
N ILE A 214 -3.80 25.71 -11.63
CA ILE A 214 -5.02 25.87 -10.85
C ILE A 214 -4.79 26.87 -9.69
N ASP A 215 -5.28 28.09 -9.87
CA ASP A 215 -5.36 29.12 -8.82
C ASP A 215 -6.77 29.19 -8.22
N SER A 216 -6.86 29.62 -6.95
CA SER A 216 -8.14 29.84 -6.23
C SER A 216 -9.02 28.60 -6.02
N LEU A 217 -8.39 27.44 -5.78
CA LEU A 217 -9.07 26.20 -5.40
C LEU A 217 -8.73 25.81 -3.94
N GLY A 218 -9.43 26.41 -2.98
CA GLY A 218 -9.31 26.12 -1.56
C GLY A 218 -10.39 25.18 -1.04
N PHE A 219 -10.08 24.43 0.02
CA PHE A 219 -11.03 23.52 0.67
C PHE A 219 -11.12 23.73 2.18
N ALA A 220 -12.31 23.54 2.71
CA ALA A 220 -12.61 23.56 4.13
C ALA A 220 -13.44 22.34 4.54
N ILE A 221 -13.17 21.81 5.73
CA ILE A 221 -13.95 20.75 6.36
C ILE A 221 -15.32 21.36 6.74
N PRO A 222 -16.45 20.82 6.23
CA PRO A 222 -17.76 21.40 6.44
C PRO A 222 -18.20 21.40 7.92
N VAL A 223 -19.05 22.36 8.28
CA VAL A 223 -19.53 22.53 9.67
C VAL A 223 -20.19 21.28 10.27
N ASP A 224 -20.88 20.46 9.47
CA ASP A 224 -21.49 19.21 9.97
C ASP A 224 -20.43 18.18 10.34
N THR A 225 -19.38 18.00 9.54
CA THR A 225 -18.24 17.14 9.89
C THR A 225 -17.50 17.67 11.12
N VAL A 226 -17.30 19.00 11.21
CA VAL A 226 -16.69 19.63 12.40
C VAL A 226 -17.52 19.36 13.65
N GLN A 227 -18.84 19.54 13.58
CA GLN A 227 -19.74 19.30 14.72
C GLN A 227 -19.81 17.82 15.11
N TYR A 228 -19.85 16.91 14.13
CA TYR A 228 -19.78 15.47 14.34
C TYR A 228 -18.52 15.10 15.15
N VAL A 229 -17.34 15.54 14.69
CA VAL A 229 -16.06 15.24 15.34
C VAL A 229 -15.97 15.87 16.73
N LEU A 230 -16.34 17.16 16.88
CA LEU A 230 -16.32 17.82 18.19
C LEU A 230 -17.23 17.13 19.19
N ASN A 231 -18.44 16.74 18.78
CA ASN A 231 -19.36 16.01 19.64
C ASN A 231 -18.76 14.68 20.09
N HIS A 232 -18.09 13.96 19.19
CA HIS A 232 -17.43 12.70 19.51
C HIS A 232 -16.24 12.89 20.45
N PHE A 233 -15.36 13.87 20.20
CA PHE A 233 -14.27 14.20 21.12
C PHE A 233 -14.77 14.55 22.52
N PHE A 234 -15.81 15.37 22.64
CA PHE A 234 -16.33 15.75 23.96
C PHE A 234 -17.10 14.63 24.67
N THR A 235 -17.66 13.68 23.94
CA THR A 235 -18.50 12.61 24.53
C THR A 235 -17.69 11.35 24.81
N TYR A 236 -16.80 10.97 23.88
CA TYR A 236 -16.12 9.67 23.87
C TYR A 236 -14.58 9.79 23.93
N GLY A 237 -14.02 11.00 23.79
CA GLY A 237 -12.57 11.20 23.72
C GLY A 237 -11.94 10.75 22.39
N LYS A 238 -12.73 10.26 21.43
CA LYS A 238 -12.28 9.90 20.08
C LYS A 238 -13.48 9.89 19.12
N VAL A 239 -13.20 9.89 17.83
CA VAL A 239 -14.26 9.72 16.81
C VAL A 239 -14.66 8.25 16.75
N MET A 240 -15.77 7.90 17.40
CA MET A 240 -16.39 6.56 17.32
C MET A 240 -16.92 6.31 15.91
N ARG A 241 -16.18 5.59 15.07
CA ARG A 241 -16.60 5.29 13.68
C ARG A 241 -17.32 3.95 13.59
N PRO A 242 -18.53 3.90 13.03
CA PRO A 242 -19.18 2.64 12.74
C PRO A 242 -18.46 1.87 11.65
N TYR A 243 -18.41 0.55 11.79
CA TYR A 243 -17.73 -0.37 10.88
C TYR A 243 -18.69 -1.42 10.37
N LEU A 244 -18.65 -1.68 9.06
CA LEU A 244 -19.32 -2.83 8.47
C LEU A 244 -18.32 -3.95 8.10
N GLY A 245 -17.07 -3.56 7.82
CA GLY A 245 -16.00 -4.42 7.27
C GLY A 245 -16.24 -4.88 5.85
N ILE A 246 -16.58 -3.91 5.00
CA ILE A 246 -16.60 -4.10 3.54
C ILE A 246 -15.71 -3.06 2.88
N GLU A 247 -15.01 -3.44 1.83
CA GLU A 247 -14.46 -2.50 0.86
C GLU A 247 -15.42 -2.40 -0.32
N LEU A 248 -15.70 -1.17 -0.71
CA LEU A 248 -16.62 -0.85 -1.79
C LEU A 248 -15.83 -0.39 -3.00
N GLU A 249 -16.30 -0.79 -4.17
CA GLU A 249 -15.83 -0.32 -5.45
C GLU A 249 -16.97 0.47 -6.12
N GLU A 250 -16.63 1.65 -6.60
CA GLU A 250 -17.54 2.53 -7.32
C GLU A 250 -17.22 2.55 -8.82
N SER A 251 -18.20 2.97 -9.64
CA SER A 251 -17.99 3.00 -11.09
C SER A 251 -16.94 4.05 -11.47
N TRP A 252 -16.29 3.87 -12.63
CA TRP A 252 -15.30 4.84 -13.10
C TRP A 252 -15.88 6.25 -13.22
N GLU A 253 -17.18 6.38 -13.58
CA GLU A 253 -17.90 7.66 -13.57
C GLU A 253 -17.90 8.29 -12.18
N ALA A 254 -18.22 7.53 -11.13
CA ALA A 254 -18.18 8.02 -9.75
C ALA A 254 -16.77 8.47 -9.35
N VAL A 255 -15.75 7.67 -9.67
CA VAL A 255 -14.33 7.98 -9.40
C VAL A 255 -13.93 9.32 -10.01
N VAL A 256 -14.36 9.60 -11.25
CA VAL A 256 -14.04 10.87 -11.93
C VAL A 256 -15.06 11.99 -11.67
N GLY A 257 -16.06 11.76 -10.82
CA GLY A 257 -17.09 12.74 -10.45
C GLY A 257 -18.19 12.99 -11.50
N LEU A 258 -18.38 12.07 -12.44
CA LEU A 258 -19.50 12.06 -13.37
C LEU A 258 -20.77 11.48 -12.72
N PRO A 259 -21.98 11.95 -13.09
CA PRO A 259 -23.22 11.35 -12.61
C PRO A 259 -23.29 9.88 -13.00
N THR A 260 -23.44 9.00 -12.02
CA THR A 260 -23.60 7.55 -12.23
C THR A 260 -24.99 7.09 -11.79
N GLN A 261 -25.47 6.00 -12.41
CA GLN A 261 -26.60 5.23 -11.90
C GLN A 261 -26.15 3.86 -11.38
N GLU A 262 -24.88 3.51 -11.55
CA GLU A 262 -24.32 2.25 -11.10
C GLU A 262 -24.28 2.21 -9.56
N GLU A 263 -24.58 1.05 -9.02
CA GLU A 263 -24.47 0.79 -7.59
C GLU A 263 -23.04 0.45 -7.17
N LEU A 264 -22.76 0.55 -5.87
CA LEU A 264 -21.47 0.14 -5.31
C LEU A 264 -21.36 -1.38 -5.28
N ARG A 265 -20.23 -1.92 -5.74
CA ARG A 265 -19.90 -3.35 -5.63
C ARG A 265 -19.11 -3.59 -4.35
N VAL A 266 -19.42 -4.68 -3.65
CA VAL A 266 -18.62 -5.16 -2.54
C VAL A 266 -17.37 -5.83 -3.11
N ALA A 267 -16.24 -5.13 -3.07
CA ALA A 267 -14.96 -5.62 -3.56
C ALA A 267 -14.32 -6.61 -2.60
N TYR A 268 -14.55 -6.40 -1.30
CA TYR A 268 -14.00 -7.21 -0.22
C TYR A 268 -14.93 -7.20 0.99
N VAL A 269 -14.91 -8.30 1.75
CA VAL A 269 -15.56 -8.40 3.06
C VAL A 269 -14.55 -8.96 4.04
N ASP A 270 -14.25 -8.21 5.10
CA ASP A 270 -13.36 -8.66 6.17
C ASP A 270 -13.98 -9.89 6.87
N PRO A 271 -13.28 -11.03 6.99
CA PRO A 271 -13.80 -12.28 7.52
C PRO A 271 -14.42 -12.17 8.92
N ASP A 272 -13.85 -11.34 9.79
CA ASP A 272 -14.32 -11.17 11.18
C ASP A 272 -15.32 -10.02 11.33
N SER A 273 -15.71 -9.42 10.21
CA SER A 273 -16.54 -8.22 10.22
C SER A 273 -18.02 -8.48 10.51
N PRO A 274 -18.74 -7.42 10.92
CA PRO A 274 -20.20 -7.44 10.92
C PRO A 274 -20.85 -7.89 9.60
N ALA A 275 -20.28 -7.49 8.46
CA ALA A 275 -20.78 -7.85 7.15
C ALA A 275 -20.67 -9.36 6.86
N ALA A 276 -19.50 -9.94 7.14
CA ALA A 276 -19.28 -11.38 7.02
C ALA A 276 -20.25 -12.17 7.90
N ASN A 277 -20.42 -11.75 9.16
CA ASN A 277 -21.38 -12.34 10.10
C ASN A 277 -22.84 -12.25 9.62
N ALA A 278 -23.17 -11.21 8.86
CA ALA A 278 -24.48 -11.04 8.23
C ALA A 278 -24.62 -11.77 6.87
N GLY A 279 -23.57 -12.48 6.43
CA GLY A 279 -23.54 -13.22 5.18
C GLY A 279 -23.54 -12.34 3.93
N ILE A 280 -22.98 -11.13 4.03
CA ILE A 280 -22.61 -10.29 2.89
C ILE A 280 -21.35 -10.89 2.28
N LYS A 281 -21.26 -10.92 0.96
CA LYS A 281 -20.15 -11.56 0.24
C LYS A 281 -19.51 -10.60 -0.77
N GLN A 282 -18.25 -10.89 -1.10
CA GLN A 282 -17.60 -10.28 -2.26
C GLN A 282 -18.45 -10.49 -3.52
N GLY A 283 -18.53 -9.47 -4.36
CA GLY A 283 -19.34 -9.44 -5.57
C GLY A 283 -20.81 -9.07 -5.34
N ASP A 284 -21.28 -8.96 -4.09
CA ASP A 284 -22.60 -8.40 -3.79
C ASP A 284 -22.65 -6.93 -4.27
N THR A 285 -23.84 -6.47 -4.68
CA THR A 285 -24.05 -5.08 -5.07
C THR A 285 -24.87 -4.35 -4.01
N LEU A 286 -24.32 -3.31 -3.40
CA LEU A 286 -24.99 -2.49 -2.39
C LEU A 286 -26.02 -1.56 -3.05
N LEU A 287 -27.30 -1.87 -2.83
CA LEU A 287 -28.41 -1.09 -3.40
C LEU A 287 -28.85 0.03 -2.47
N LYS A 288 -28.98 -0.28 -1.17
CA LYS A 288 -29.41 0.66 -0.14
C LYS A 288 -28.77 0.37 1.21
N PHE A 289 -28.55 1.44 1.95
CA PHE A 289 -28.23 1.39 3.37
C PHE A 289 -29.35 2.09 4.14
N ASP A 290 -30.04 1.32 4.97
CA ASP A 290 -31.38 1.59 5.47
C ASP A 290 -32.35 2.03 4.36
N GLN A 291 -32.76 3.30 4.39
CA GLN A 291 -33.70 3.89 3.43
C GLN A 291 -32.97 4.66 2.31
N SER A 292 -31.66 4.86 2.44
CA SER A 292 -30.86 5.67 1.53
C SER A 292 -30.33 4.82 0.38
N SER A 293 -30.56 5.28 -0.85
CA SER A 293 -29.80 4.80 -2.01
C SER A 293 -28.41 5.41 -1.96
N ILE A 294 -27.37 4.60 -2.18
CA ILE A 294 -25.99 5.06 -2.19
C ILE A 294 -25.37 4.67 -3.53
N LYS A 295 -24.68 5.61 -4.15
CA LYS A 295 -24.05 5.45 -5.47
C LYS A 295 -22.54 5.72 -5.44
N THR A 296 -22.04 6.38 -4.40
CA THR A 296 -20.61 6.69 -4.25
C THR A 296 -20.08 6.29 -2.87
N ILE A 297 -18.78 6.00 -2.78
CA ILE A 297 -18.12 5.67 -1.50
C ILE A 297 -18.25 6.85 -0.51
N ILE A 298 -18.24 8.08 -1.02
CA ILE A 298 -18.39 9.28 -0.19
C ILE A 298 -19.81 9.40 0.36
N GLU A 299 -20.85 9.14 -0.43
CA GLU A 299 -22.22 9.08 0.10
C GLU A 299 -22.36 8.02 1.20
N TYR A 300 -21.67 6.88 1.04
CA TYR A 300 -21.61 5.85 2.07
C TYR A 300 -20.96 6.38 3.36
N ASN A 301 -19.76 6.97 3.26
CA ASN A 301 -19.04 7.52 4.41
C ASN A 301 -19.83 8.64 5.12
N GLU A 302 -20.47 9.51 4.35
CA GLU A 302 -21.32 10.59 4.84
C GLU A 302 -22.56 10.06 5.58
N LEU A 303 -23.19 9.02 5.04
CA LEU A 303 -24.32 8.37 5.69
C LEU A 303 -23.90 7.69 7.00
N MET A 304 -22.73 7.06 7.02
CA MET A 304 -22.19 6.36 8.18
C MET A 304 -22.00 7.28 9.40
N LYS A 305 -21.76 8.59 9.23
CA LYS A 305 -21.68 9.57 10.34
C LYS A 305 -22.95 9.61 11.22
N LYS A 306 -24.10 9.14 10.71
CA LYS A 306 -25.38 9.15 11.46
C LYS A 306 -25.48 8.03 12.51
N TYR A 307 -24.56 7.08 12.48
CA TYR A 307 -24.62 5.89 13.30
C TYR A 307 -23.45 5.83 14.30
N LEU A 308 -23.65 5.04 15.33
CA LEU A 308 -22.61 4.65 16.29
C LEU A 308 -22.34 3.15 16.20
N PRO A 309 -21.16 2.70 16.63
CA PRO A 309 -20.91 1.28 16.83
C PRO A 309 -22.00 0.61 17.67
N LYS A 310 -22.26 -0.66 17.39
CA LYS A 310 -23.29 -1.52 17.99
C LYS A 310 -24.74 -1.20 17.60
N GLN A 311 -24.97 -0.18 16.78
CA GLN A 311 -26.30 0.05 16.21
C GLN A 311 -26.60 -0.95 15.08
N THR A 312 -27.87 -1.30 14.92
CA THR A 312 -28.31 -2.20 13.84
C THR A 312 -28.81 -1.40 12.65
N VAL A 313 -28.36 -1.78 11.45
CA VAL A 313 -28.74 -1.18 10.17
C VAL A 313 -29.24 -2.25 9.19
N LYS A 314 -30.06 -1.84 8.22
CA LYS A 314 -30.55 -2.70 7.14
C LYS A 314 -29.77 -2.45 5.87
N VAL A 315 -29.04 -3.44 5.39
CA VAL A 315 -28.30 -3.37 4.14
C VAL A 315 -29.08 -4.13 3.07
N THR A 316 -29.52 -3.44 2.03
CA THR A 316 -30.19 -4.07 0.88
C THR A 316 -29.17 -4.29 -0.23
N LEU A 317 -29.00 -5.55 -0.62
CA LEU A 317 -27.97 -5.98 -1.56
C LEU A 317 -28.60 -6.74 -2.72
N LYS A 318 -27.93 -6.77 -3.86
CA LYS A 318 -28.11 -7.83 -4.86
C LYS A 318 -27.02 -8.87 -4.62
N SER A 319 -27.40 -10.05 -4.15
CA SER A 319 -26.48 -11.17 -3.84
C SER A 319 -26.90 -12.39 -4.65
N GLY A 320 -25.96 -12.98 -5.41
CA GLY A 320 -26.26 -14.12 -6.29
C GLY A 320 -27.39 -13.84 -7.31
N GLY A 321 -27.53 -12.58 -7.75
CA GLY A 321 -28.59 -12.15 -8.66
C GLY A 321 -29.95 -11.84 -8.02
N GLN A 322 -30.14 -12.10 -6.72
CA GLN A 322 -31.38 -11.82 -6.00
C GLN A 322 -31.24 -10.61 -5.07
N THR A 323 -32.31 -9.84 -4.89
CA THR A 323 -32.34 -8.77 -3.89
C THR A 323 -32.56 -9.35 -2.50
N VAL A 324 -31.62 -9.12 -1.59
CA VAL A 324 -31.67 -9.56 -0.20
C VAL A 324 -31.55 -8.36 0.74
N VAL A 325 -32.13 -8.48 1.94
CA VAL A 325 -31.95 -7.50 3.02
C VAL A 325 -31.24 -8.21 4.17
N ARG A 326 -30.16 -7.61 4.67
CA ARG A 326 -29.39 -8.08 5.83
C ARG A 326 -29.51 -7.08 6.96
N GLU A 327 -29.83 -7.54 8.15
CA GLU A 327 -29.70 -6.74 9.37
C GLU A 327 -28.28 -6.94 9.91
N VAL A 328 -27.54 -5.84 10.04
CA VAL A 328 -26.12 -5.86 10.44
C VAL A 328 -25.95 -5.02 11.69
N VAL A 329 -25.30 -5.58 12.72
CA VAL A 329 -24.91 -4.84 13.92
C VAL A 329 -23.54 -4.23 13.66
N LEU A 330 -23.46 -2.91 13.54
CA LEU A 330 -22.23 -2.19 13.23
C LEU A 330 -21.15 -2.46 14.27
N GLY A 331 -19.92 -2.70 13.80
CA GLY A 331 -18.71 -2.74 14.61
C GLY A 331 -18.18 -1.34 14.87
N GLU A 332 -16.99 -1.27 15.47
CA GLU A 332 -16.21 -0.05 15.60
C GLU A 332 -15.00 -0.14 14.69
N ASP A 333 -14.78 0.88 13.86
CA ASP A 333 -13.64 0.93 12.95
C ASP A 333 -12.41 1.35 13.77
N THR A 334 -11.58 0.37 14.10
CA THR A 334 -10.29 0.58 14.76
C THR A 334 -9.18 0.88 13.76
N SER A 335 -9.48 0.86 12.45
CA SER A 335 -8.44 0.93 11.43
C SER A 335 -7.81 2.33 11.30
N GLY A 336 -8.52 3.38 11.69
CA GLY A 336 -8.00 4.75 11.83
C GLY A 336 -7.71 5.16 13.28
N GLY A 337 -7.97 4.28 14.25
CA GLY A 337 -7.55 4.44 15.63
C GLY A 337 -6.12 3.95 15.74
N SER A 338 -5.16 4.83 15.55
CA SER A 338 -3.78 4.53 15.91
C SER A 338 -3.76 4.14 17.39
N ASP A 339 -3.22 2.96 17.68
CA ASP A 339 -3.00 2.46 19.05
C ASP A 339 -1.89 3.29 19.71
N TRP A 340 -2.19 4.56 19.95
CA TRP A 340 -1.33 5.42 20.74
C TRP A 340 -1.53 5.09 22.21
N VAL A 341 -0.50 4.53 22.85
CA VAL A 341 -0.49 4.40 24.31
C VAL A 341 -0.44 5.81 24.91
N GLN A 342 -1.51 6.17 25.61
CA GLN A 342 -1.60 7.41 26.37
C GLN A 342 -0.70 7.30 27.61
N SER A 343 0.36 8.10 27.68
CA SER A 343 1.19 8.20 28.89
C SER A 343 0.37 8.73 30.06
N SER A 344 0.84 8.49 31.30
CA SER A 344 0.16 8.91 32.54
C SER A 344 -0.09 10.42 32.68
N ASP A 345 0.63 11.24 31.90
CA ASP A 345 0.45 12.69 31.79
C ASP A 345 -0.39 13.11 30.55
N GLY A 346 -0.91 12.14 29.80
CA GLY A 346 -1.82 12.30 28.67
C GLY A 346 -1.16 12.74 27.37
N SER A 347 0.06 12.30 27.07
CA SER A 347 0.70 12.46 25.76
C SER A 347 0.71 11.14 24.98
N TYR A 348 0.71 11.20 23.66
CA TYR A 348 0.72 10.03 22.77
C TYR A 348 2.17 9.65 22.44
N ILE A 349 2.56 8.38 22.60
CA ILE A 349 3.94 7.91 22.37
C ILE A 349 4.06 7.33 20.96
N ASP A 350 4.82 8.01 20.10
CA ASP A 350 5.41 7.51 18.85
C ASP A 350 6.64 6.63 19.19
N SER A 351 6.82 5.48 18.54
CA SER A 351 8.00 4.63 18.73
C SER A 351 9.29 5.27 18.21
N ASP A 352 9.17 6.25 17.30
CA ASP A 352 10.26 7.10 16.82
C ASP A 352 10.34 8.45 17.56
N ARG A 353 9.51 8.66 18.61
CA ARG A 353 9.47 9.93 19.35
C ARG A 353 10.82 10.23 19.99
N GLY A 354 11.47 11.30 19.53
CA GLY A 354 12.79 11.75 20.01
C GLY A 354 13.98 11.24 19.19
N LYS A 355 13.75 10.51 18.10
CA LYS A 355 14.78 10.09 17.14
C LYS A 355 15.16 11.23 16.20
N THR A 356 16.28 11.88 16.52
CA THR A 356 16.85 13.03 15.80
C THR A 356 17.74 12.72 14.63
N ARG A 357 18.12 11.45 14.53
CA ARG A 357 19.10 10.94 13.59
C ARG A 357 18.66 9.58 13.13
N ILE A 358 19.06 9.25 11.92
CA ILE A 358 19.01 7.88 11.40
C ILE A 358 20.44 7.42 11.15
N GLY A 359 20.65 6.12 11.19
CA GLY A 359 21.93 5.55 10.82
C GLY A 359 21.81 4.07 10.55
N ASP A 360 22.87 3.52 9.99
CA ASP A 360 23.00 2.09 9.77
C ASP A 360 24.15 1.59 10.64
N SER A 361 23.84 0.73 11.61
CA SER A 361 24.85 0.18 12.52
C SER A 361 25.83 -0.76 11.81
N HIS A 362 25.36 -1.52 10.83
CA HIS A 362 26.19 -2.44 10.05
C HIS A 362 27.21 -1.69 9.19
N PHE A 363 26.77 -0.72 8.41
CA PHE A 363 27.67 0.10 7.59
C PHE A 363 28.32 1.25 8.37
N GLY A 364 27.91 1.47 9.62
CA GLY A 364 28.54 2.38 10.56
C GLY A 364 28.45 3.85 10.16
N TRP A 365 27.30 4.28 9.63
CA TRP A 365 27.03 5.68 9.27
C TRP A 365 25.80 6.24 9.99
N SER A 366 25.72 7.56 10.11
CA SER A 366 24.52 8.27 10.61
C SER A 366 24.34 9.62 9.93
N LEU A 367 23.13 10.14 9.90
CA LEU A 367 22.80 11.51 9.52
C LEU A 367 21.60 12.02 10.33
N LYS A 368 21.29 13.32 10.26
CA LYS A 368 20.08 13.88 10.88
C LYS A 368 18.83 13.18 10.34
N TYR A 369 17.75 13.16 11.11
CA TYR A 369 16.51 12.59 10.64
C TYR A 369 16.05 13.35 9.38
N PRO A 370 15.73 12.66 8.26
CA PRO A 370 15.35 13.30 7.01
C PRO A 370 13.89 13.80 7.08
N ALA A 371 13.61 14.74 7.99
CA ALA A 371 12.26 15.22 8.25
C ALA A 371 11.57 15.71 6.97
N GLY A 372 10.36 15.20 6.71
CA GLY A 372 9.61 15.47 5.48
C GLY A 372 9.90 14.51 4.31
N LEU A 373 10.87 13.60 4.47
CA LEU A 373 11.11 12.49 3.55
C LEU A 373 10.70 11.18 4.23
N ILE A 374 10.03 10.30 3.49
CA ILE A 374 9.71 8.94 3.91
C ILE A 374 10.75 7.98 3.33
N LYS A 375 11.10 6.90 4.05
CA LYS A 375 11.95 5.82 3.52
C LYS A 375 11.18 5.16 2.38
N SER A 376 11.54 5.49 1.14
CA SER A 376 10.85 5.03 -0.06
C SER A 376 11.34 3.66 -0.50
N ARG A 377 12.63 3.36 -0.29
CA ARG A 377 13.24 2.09 -0.67
C ARG A 377 14.48 1.81 0.17
N GLN A 378 14.74 0.56 0.45
CA GLN A 378 16.03 0.05 0.93
C GLN A 378 16.32 -1.24 0.17
N THR A 379 17.58 -1.49 -0.20
CA THR A 379 17.97 -2.79 -0.77
C THR A 379 18.08 -3.84 0.33
N ASP A 380 17.95 -5.10 -0.07
CA ASP A 380 18.02 -6.24 0.85
C ASP A 380 19.41 -6.40 1.47
N GLU A 381 20.48 -5.99 0.76
CA GLU A 381 21.82 -5.91 1.34
C GLU A 381 22.02 -4.70 2.26
N GLY A 382 20.98 -3.86 2.43
CA GLY A 382 21.01 -2.62 3.21
C GLY A 382 21.94 -1.54 2.65
N ASN A 383 22.73 -1.86 1.62
CA ASN A 383 23.79 -1.00 1.09
C ASN A 383 23.25 0.21 0.31
N ASN A 384 21.96 0.27 0.01
CA ASN A 384 21.31 1.44 -0.55
C ASN A 384 20.00 1.71 0.18
N VAL A 385 19.82 2.96 0.62
CA VAL A 385 18.56 3.45 1.17
C VAL A 385 18.19 4.76 0.48
N LEU A 386 16.91 4.92 0.15
CA LEU A 386 16.32 6.08 -0.50
C LEU A 386 15.20 6.64 0.38
N PHE A 387 15.27 7.94 0.62
CA PHE A 387 14.22 8.74 1.25
C PHE A 387 13.70 9.74 0.22
N ALA A 388 12.39 9.89 0.11
CA ALA A 388 11.78 10.85 -0.81
C ALA A 388 10.59 11.56 -0.15
N ASP A 389 10.30 12.79 -0.58
CA ASP A 389 9.04 13.43 -0.19
C ASP A 389 7.86 12.80 -0.95
N SER A 390 6.65 13.04 -0.44
CA SER A 390 5.39 12.54 -1.04
C SER A 390 5.16 12.94 -2.51
N LYS A 391 5.88 13.93 -3.02
CA LYS A 391 5.74 14.43 -4.40
C LYS A 391 6.90 13.99 -5.31
N GLY A 392 7.92 13.35 -4.76
CA GLY A 392 9.17 13.04 -5.46
C GLY A 392 9.97 14.30 -5.86
N GLU A 393 9.70 15.46 -5.24
CA GLU A 393 10.39 16.72 -5.55
C GLU A 393 11.82 16.72 -5.01
N PHE A 394 12.02 16.11 -3.83
CA PHE A 394 13.29 15.91 -3.17
C PHE A 394 13.48 14.43 -2.80
N ALA A 395 14.69 13.93 -3.02
CA ALA A 395 15.07 12.62 -2.54
C ALA A 395 16.52 12.60 -2.04
N LEU A 396 16.77 11.90 -0.94
CA LEU A 396 18.10 11.63 -0.41
C LEU A 396 18.36 10.13 -0.49
N SER A 397 19.51 9.73 -1.00
CA SER A 397 19.96 8.35 -0.89
C SER A 397 21.33 8.26 -0.22
N VAL A 398 21.53 7.16 0.51
CA VAL A 398 22.85 6.73 0.98
C VAL A 398 23.15 5.40 0.31
N THR A 399 24.26 5.32 -0.41
CA THR A 399 24.74 4.09 -1.05
C THR A 399 26.12 3.73 -0.52
N VAL A 400 26.37 2.46 -0.22
CA VAL A 400 27.65 1.94 0.23
C VAL A 400 28.19 0.98 -0.81
N GLU A 401 29.34 1.32 -1.41
CA GLU A 401 30.11 0.40 -2.24
C GLU A 401 31.25 -0.21 -1.42
N GLU A 402 31.17 -1.50 -1.18
CA GLU A 402 32.16 -2.25 -0.42
C GLU A 402 33.31 -2.75 -1.32
N LYS A 403 34.35 -3.35 -0.70
CA LYS A 403 35.49 -3.99 -1.38
C LYS A 403 36.26 -3.05 -2.32
N GLN A 404 36.31 -1.77 -1.98
CA GLN A 404 37.04 -0.73 -2.69
C GLN A 404 38.49 -0.59 -2.17
N SER A 405 39.35 0.06 -2.96
CA SER A 405 40.73 0.34 -2.56
C SER A 405 40.77 1.27 -1.35
N THR A 406 41.54 0.90 -0.33
CA THR A 406 41.65 1.68 0.93
C THR A 406 42.54 2.91 0.80
N ASP A 407 43.29 3.04 -0.30
CA ASP A 407 44.29 4.09 -0.56
C ASP A 407 43.87 5.04 -1.71
N LEU A 408 42.58 5.11 -1.98
CA LEU A 408 42.01 5.90 -3.07
C LEU A 408 42.38 7.39 -2.93
N SER A 409 43.15 7.91 -3.90
CA SER A 409 43.51 9.34 -3.92
C SER A 409 42.28 10.26 -4.03
N PRO A 410 42.36 11.54 -3.61
CA PRO A 410 41.28 12.52 -3.81
C PRO A 410 40.74 12.58 -5.24
N VAL A 411 41.62 12.47 -6.24
CA VAL A 411 41.24 12.42 -7.66
C VAL A 411 40.52 11.13 -8.01
N GLY A 412 40.97 10.00 -7.44
CA GLY A 412 40.28 8.72 -7.58
C GLY A 412 38.87 8.76 -7.01
N LEU A 413 38.68 9.38 -5.83
CA LEU A 413 37.38 9.48 -5.18
C LEU A 413 36.43 10.39 -5.99
N ILE A 414 36.94 11.50 -6.54
CA ILE A 414 36.19 12.34 -7.50
C ILE A 414 35.76 11.52 -8.73
N ARG A 415 36.64 10.70 -9.30
CA ARG A 415 36.31 9.87 -10.47
C ARG A 415 35.23 8.83 -10.16
N LYS A 416 35.28 8.23 -8.97
CA LYS A 416 34.24 7.33 -8.47
C LYS A 416 32.89 8.05 -8.34
N ALA A 417 32.86 9.22 -7.71
CA ALA A 417 31.65 10.04 -7.60
C ALA A 417 31.09 10.45 -8.98
N LEU A 418 31.95 10.82 -9.93
CA LEU A 418 31.55 11.18 -11.30
C LEU A 418 30.93 10.01 -12.06
N SER A 419 31.39 8.78 -11.83
CA SER A 419 30.80 7.60 -12.49
C SER A 419 29.34 7.33 -12.09
N LYS A 420 28.87 7.99 -11.01
CA LYS A 420 27.50 7.94 -10.50
C LYS A 420 26.69 9.20 -10.83
N SER A 421 27.25 10.11 -11.62
CA SER A 421 26.71 11.45 -11.84
C SER A 421 26.06 11.58 -13.23
N GLY A 422 24.96 12.32 -13.34
CA GLY A 422 24.24 12.57 -14.60
C GLY A 422 24.95 13.52 -15.58
N ASP A 423 24.32 13.79 -16.72
CA ASP A 423 24.96 14.29 -17.95
C ASP A 423 25.83 15.57 -17.83
N THR A 424 25.38 16.60 -17.09
CA THR A 424 26.11 17.88 -16.98
C THR A 424 26.66 18.09 -15.58
N VAL A 425 27.98 18.24 -15.46
CA VAL A 425 28.64 18.59 -14.19
C VAL A 425 28.69 20.11 -14.04
N LEU A 426 28.07 20.62 -12.98
CA LEU A 426 28.06 22.04 -12.61
C LEU A 426 29.19 22.38 -11.64
N GLU A 427 29.50 21.47 -10.73
CA GLU A 427 30.55 21.62 -9.74
C GLU A 427 31.24 20.28 -9.50
N LYS A 428 32.56 20.30 -9.35
CA LYS A 428 33.33 19.15 -8.86
C LYS A 428 34.45 19.63 -7.97
N GLN A 429 34.54 19.09 -6.76
CA GLN A 429 35.59 19.45 -5.82
C GLN A 429 35.90 18.32 -4.85
N TYR A 430 37.10 18.33 -4.28
CA TYR A 430 37.43 17.55 -3.09
C TYR A 430 37.41 18.50 -1.90
N VAL A 431 36.63 18.15 -0.88
CA VAL A 431 36.48 18.94 0.34
C VAL A 431 37.27 18.27 1.44
N ASP A 432 38.35 18.90 1.87
CA ASP A 432 39.21 18.38 2.94
C ASP A 432 38.71 18.86 4.31
N ARG A 433 38.27 17.93 5.15
CA ARG A 433 37.76 18.16 6.51
C ARG A 433 38.52 17.33 7.57
N GLY A 434 39.58 16.62 7.19
CA GLY A 434 40.20 15.60 8.04
C GLY A 434 39.34 14.33 8.09
N GLU A 435 38.77 14.00 9.25
CA GLU A 435 37.78 12.93 9.34
C GLU A 435 36.50 13.36 8.60
N GLY A 436 36.11 12.57 7.59
CA GLY A 436 34.95 12.88 6.75
C GLY A 436 35.25 13.82 5.57
N SER A 437 36.49 13.88 5.08
CA SER A 437 36.79 14.45 3.77
C SER A 437 36.03 13.69 2.65
N TYR A 438 35.58 14.42 1.61
CA TYR A 438 34.73 13.85 0.57
C TYR A 438 34.93 14.49 -0.80
N ALA A 439 34.61 13.73 -1.85
CA ALA A 439 34.41 14.29 -3.18
C ALA A 439 32.97 14.80 -3.31
N LYS A 440 32.80 16.03 -3.78
CA LYS A 440 31.50 16.65 -4.07
C LYS A 440 31.33 16.82 -5.57
N ILE A 441 30.20 16.33 -6.08
CA ILE A 441 29.75 16.55 -7.46
C ILE A 441 28.37 17.20 -7.41
N VAL A 442 28.20 18.33 -8.09
CA VAL A 442 26.90 18.94 -8.35
C VAL A 442 26.65 18.88 -9.84
N GLY A 443 25.47 18.44 -10.25
CA GLY A 443 25.16 18.32 -11.67
C GLY A 443 23.69 18.44 -12.00
N LYS A 444 23.42 18.37 -13.30
CA LYS A 444 22.10 18.42 -13.92
C LYS A 444 21.92 17.23 -14.87
N THR A 445 20.80 16.53 -14.77
CA THR A 445 20.42 15.43 -15.67
C THR A 445 19.80 15.97 -16.96
N SER A 446 19.77 15.16 -18.02
CA SER A 446 19.03 15.48 -19.25
C SER A 446 17.53 15.71 -19.03
N SER A 447 16.94 15.10 -18.00
CA SER A 447 15.54 15.33 -17.59
C SER A 447 15.31 16.69 -16.92
N GLY A 448 16.37 17.47 -16.68
CA GLY A 448 16.29 18.82 -16.10
C GLY A 448 16.43 18.88 -14.57
N SER A 449 16.64 17.75 -13.92
CA SER A 449 16.78 17.62 -12.47
C SER A 449 18.20 17.88 -12.00
N TYR A 450 18.36 18.29 -10.75
CA TYR A 450 19.63 18.65 -10.14
C TYR A 450 20.01 17.64 -9.07
N TYR A 451 21.30 17.43 -8.86
CA TYR A 451 21.79 16.56 -7.81
C TYR A 451 23.07 17.08 -7.16
N GLU A 452 23.27 16.76 -5.88
CA GLU A 452 24.54 16.89 -5.18
C GLU A 452 24.93 15.54 -4.57
N THR A 453 26.04 14.97 -5.02
CA THR A 453 26.61 13.72 -4.51
C THR A 453 27.85 14.01 -3.69
N ARG A 454 27.92 13.45 -2.48
CA ARG A 454 29.09 13.48 -1.60
C ARG A 454 29.60 12.06 -1.39
N ALA A 455 30.80 11.78 -1.89
CA ALA A 455 31.44 10.48 -1.79
C ALA A 455 32.54 10.48 -0.73
N PHE A 456 32.44 9.58 0.25
CA PHE A 456 33.35 9.45 1.39
C PHE A 456 34.05 8.10 1.32
N LEU A 457 35.34 8.03 1.68
CA LEU A 457 36.08 6.77 1.80
C LEU A 457 36.33 6.46 3.28
N LYS A 458 35.95 5.27 3.74
CA LYS A 458 36.32 4.74 5.07
C LYS A 458 36.62 3.25 4.96
N GLY A 459 37.85 2.88 5.31
CA GLY A 459 38.32 1.50 5.11
C GLY A 459 38.21 1.10 3.63
N SER A 460 37.62 -0.06 3.35
CA SER A 460 37.37 -0.56 2.00
C SER A 460 36.01 -0.14 1.43
N ASN A 461 35.32 0.84 2.04
CA ASN A 461 33.96 1.21 1.67
C ASN A 461 33.91 2.66 1.16
N ILE A 462 33.19 2.89 0.07
CA ILE A 462 32.84 4.23 -0.43
C ILE A 462 31.37 4.48 -0.15
N TYR A 463 31.07 5.56 0.56
CA TYR A 463 29.71 5.98 0.90
C TYR A 463 29.32 7.14 0.00
N TYR A 464 28.19 7.06 -0.67
CA TYR A 464 27.62 8.12 -1.50
C TYR A 464 26.35 8.64 -0.83
N ALA A 465 26.41 9.85 -0.30
CA ALA A 465 25.22 10.59 0.11
C ALA A 465 24.80 11.48 -1.06
N LEU A 466 23.64 11.19 -1.67
CA LEU A 466 23.15 11.85 -2.89
C LEU A 466 21.82 12.52 -2.60
N LEU A 467 21.77 13.84 -2.78
CA LEU A 467 20.54 14.61 -2.83
C LEU A 467 20.12 14.81 -4.27
N TYR A 468 18.86 14.50 -4.58
CA TYR A 468 18.21 14.72 -5.86
C TYR A 468 17.10 15.77 -5.71
N VAL A 469 17.01 16.68 -6.68
CA VAL A 469 16.02 17.76 -6.73
C VAL A 469 15.40 17.78 -8.12
N GLN A 470 14.11 17.51 -8.21
CA GLN A 470 13.43 17.25 -9.48
C GLN A 470 13.44 18.44 -10.45
N SER A 471 13.34 19.68 -9.95
CA SER A 471 13.15 20.88 -10.77
C SER A 471 14.15 22.02 -10.48
N GLU A 472 14.40 22.86 -11.49
CA GLU A 472 15.26 24.04 -11.37
C GLU A 472 14.71 25.08 -10.38
N GLU A 473 13.39 25.19 -10.27
CA GLU A 473 12.71 26.06 -9.31
C GLU A 473 13.02 25.66 -7.87
N ASN A 474 12.85 24.36 -7.56
CA ASN A 474 13.17 23.81 -6.25
C ASN A 474 14.67 23.91 -5.94
N TYR A 475 15.54 23.70 -6.93
CA TYR A 475 16.98 23.85 -6.78
C TYR A 475 17.39 25.30 -6.48
N LYS A 476 16.73 26.30 -7.09
CA LYS A 476 17.02 27.73 -6.85
C LYS A 476 16.35 28.28 -5.60
N ASN A 477 15.39 27.57 -5.01
CA ASN A 477 14.74 27.97 -3.77
C ASN A 477 15.69 27.76 -2.60
N SER A 478 16.36 28.83 -2.17
CA SER A 478 17.39 28.77 -1.13
C SER A 478 16.88 28.24 0.21
N PHE A 479 15.58 28.42 0.53
CA PHE A 479 15.01 27.88 1.76
C PHE A 479 14.91 26.35 1.69
N LYS A 480 14.23 25.81 0.65
CA LYS A 480 14.11 24.36 0.47
C LYS A 480 15.47 23.70 0.24
N GLN A 481 16.32 24.30 -0.58
CA GLN A 481 17.65 23.78 -0.89
C GLN A 481 18.53 23.69 0.38
N ASN A 482 18.52 24.70 1.24
CA ASN A 482 19.35 24.71 2.45
C ASN A 482 18.91 23.64 3.47
N THR A 483 17.61 23.35 3.58
CA THR A 483 17.08 22.31 4.47
C THR A 483 17.68 20.94 4.13
N TYR A 484 17.75 20.58 2.84
CA TYR A 484 18.29 19.29 2.41
C TYR A 484 19.82 19.27 2.28
N LEU A 485 20.46 20.41 2.06
CA LEU A 485 21.91 20.52 2.15
C LEU A 485 22.42 20.33 3.59
N ASP A 486 21.70 20.85 4.60
CA ASP A 486 22.01 20.58 6.02
C ASP A 486 21.97 19.08 6.33
N LEU A 487 21.04 18.36 5.71
CA LEU A 487 20.94 16.91 5.81
C LEU A 487 22.19 16.21 5.23
N LEU A 488 22.64 16.60 4.03
CA LEU A 488 23.91 16.12 3.47
C LEU A 488 25.14 16.52 4.29
N ASP A 489 25.14 17.70 4.93
CA ASP A 489 26.21 18.16 5.82
C ASP A 489 26.21 17.45 7.17
N SER A 490 25.09 16.84 7.55
CA SER A 490 24.97 16.06 8.77
C SER A 490 25.48 14.62 8.64
N PHE A 491 25.74 14.13 7.43
CA PHE A 491 26.25 12.77 7.21
C PHE A 491 27.56 12.54 7.95
N ARG A 492 27.64 11.45 8.70
CA ARG A 492 28.79 11.01 9.49
C ARG A 492 29.08 9.56 9.19
N LEU A 493 30.37 9.23 9.10
CA LEU A 493 30.85 7.87 8.98
C LEU A 493 31.02 7.22 10.36
N THR A 494 30.09 7.48 11.28
CA THR A 494 30.05 6.90 12.61
C THR A 494 28.60 6.58 12.98
N PHE A 495 28.43 5.49 13.73
CA PHE A 495 27.17 5.08 14.33
C PHE A 495 27.42 4.86 15.83
N ASP A 496 26.58 5.43 16.68
CA ASP A 496 26.67 5.29 18.13
C ASP A 496 25.43 4.56 18.63
N ALA A 497 25.56 3.27 18.91
CA ALA A 497 24.44 2.43 19.37
C ALA A 497 23.89 2.85 20.74
N SER A 498 24.60 3.70 21.48
CA SER A 498 24.14 4.25 22.77
C SER A 498 23.38 5.57 22.63
N ASP A 499 23.34 6.17 21.44
CA ASP A 499 22.60 7.41 21.17
C ASP A 499 21.10 7.09 21.05
N GLU A 500 20.34 7.32 22.14
CA GLU A 500 18.89 7.09 22.16
C GLU A 500 18.13 7.94 21.12
N ALA A 501 18.75 9.01 20.63
CA ALA A 501 18.25 9.88 19.58
C ALA A 501 18.60 9.38 18.16
N LEU A 502 19.34 8.29 18.02
CA LEU A 502 19.66 7.63 16.76
C LEU A 502 18.71 6.44 16.53
N LYS A 503 18.03 6.44 15.38
CA LYS A 503 17.27 5.29 14.88
C LYS A 503 18.20 4.45 14.02
N ASP A 504 18.39 3.19 14.42
CA ASP A 504 19.04 2.20 13.56
C ASP A 504 18.07 1.76 12.48
N ILE A 505 18.47 1.97 11.23
CA ILE A 505 17.73 1.52 10.05
C ILE A 505 18.45 0.38 9.34
N SER A 506 19.49 -0.20 9.97
CA SER A 506 20.16 -1.36 9.41
C SER A 506 19.16 -2.49 9.22
N VAL A 507 19.24 -3.13 8.06
CA VAL A 507 18.55 -4.40 7.83
C VAL A 507 19.19 -5.50 8.67
N TYR A 508 20.40 -5.32 9.21
CA TYR A 508 21.07 -6.35 10.01
C TYR A 508 20.74 -6.22 11.50
N LYS A 509 20.28 -7.31 12.12
CA LYS A 509 20.00 -7.41 13.56
C LYS A 509 20.64 -8.68 14.12
N ASP A 510 21.50 -8.53 15.13
CA ASP A 510 22.13 -9.65 15.85
C ASP A 510 22.85 -10.70 14.97
N GLY A 511 23.24 -10.34 13.74
CA GLY A 511 23.91 -11.25 12.78
C GLY A 511 22.99 -11.86 11.72
N ASP A 512 21.69 -11.57 11.79
CA ASP A 512 20.66 -11.91 10.81
C ASP A 512 20.25 -10.66 10.01
N THR A 513 19.63 -10.85 8.84
CA THR A 513 19.05 -9.81 7.99
C THR A 513 17.54 -9.79 8.19
N SER A 514 17.00 -8.62 8.49
CA SER A 514 15.59 -8.32 8.68
C SER A 514 14.99 -7.82 7.36
N TYR A 515 13.92 -8.48 6.94
CA TYR A 515 13.16 -8.17 5.74
C TYR A 515 11.77 -7.70 6.15
N THR A 516 11.23 -6.70 5.45
CA THR A 516 9.82 -6.29 5.57
C THR A 516 9.25 -6.15 4.16
N ASN A 517 8.20 -6.91 3.86
CA ASN A 517 7.53 -6.83 2.56
C ASN A 517 6.39 -5.81 2.56
N GLU A 518 5.81 -5.56 1.39
CA GLU A 518 4.71 -4.59 1.23
C GLU A 518 3.41 -4.97 1.98
N TYR A 519 3.31 -6.21 2.45
CA TYR A 519 2.19 -6.72 3.24
C TYR A 519 2.39 -6.53 4.75
N GLY A 520 3.38 -5.73 5.14
CA GLY A 520 3.72 -5.44 6.54
C GLY A 520 4.33 -6.63 7.28
N LEU A 521 4.61 -7.75 6.59
CA LEU A 521 5.25 -8.92 7.20
C LEU A 521 6.74 -8.65 7.35
N THR A 522 7.21 -8.66 8.60
CA THR A 522 8.62 -8.58 8.96
C THR A 522 9.11 -9.94 9.45
N PHE A 523 10.30 -10.33 8.99
CA PHE A 523 10.98 -11.57 9.37
C PHE A 523 12.50 -11.39 9.33
N GLU A 524 13.22 -12.29 9.98
CA GLU A 524 14.69 -12.29 10.02
C GLU A 524 15.25 -13.60 9.48
N LEU A 525 16.20 -13.52 8.53
CA LEU A 525 16.92 -14.67 7.98
C LEU A 525 18.42 -14.52 8.24
N PRO A 526 19.18 -15.63 8.36
CA PRO A 526 20.63 -15.56 8.47
C PRO A 526 21.29 -14.80 7.32
N THR A 527 22.42 -14.14 7.59
CA THR A 527 23.12 -13.25 6.64
C THR A 527 23.67 -13.93 5.39
N ASP A 528 23.74 -15.26 5.36
CA ASP A 528 24.14 -16.05 4.20
C ASP A 528 22.96 -16.49 3.31
N TRP A 529 21.74 -16.03 3.63
CA TRP A 529 20.57 -16.19 2.78
C TRP A 529 20.47 -15.07 1.74
N SER A 530 19.83 -15.37 0.61
CA SER A 530 19.57 -14.41 -0.46
C SER A 530 18.22 -14.63 -1.10
N GLU A 531 17.62 -13.56 -1.62
CA GLU A 531 16.38 -13.62 -2.40
C GLU A 531 16.59 -14.36 -3.73
N ASP A 532 15.62 -15.21 -4.09
CA ASP A 532 15.60 -15.97 -5.34
C ASP A 532 14.98 -15.10 -6.45
N ALA A 533 15.82 -14.49 -7.29
CA ALA A 533 15.44 -13.46 -8.26
C ALA A 533 14.43 -13.86 -9.38
N TYR A 534 14.02 -15.13 -9.47
CA TYR A 534 13.16 -15.66 -10.53
C TYR A 534 11.91 -16.39 -10.00
N SER A 535 11.51 -16.09 -8.76
CA SER A 535 10.31 -16.68 -8.17
C SER A 535 9.09 -15.75 -8.35
N ASP A 536 7.93 -16.34 -8.65
CA ASP A 536 6.65 -15.61 -8.73
C ASP A 536 6.18 -15.13 -7.35
N GLU A 537 6.68 -15.77 -6.29
CA GLU A 537 6.48 -15.40 -4.89
C GLU A 537 7.81 -15.00 -4.25
N PRO A 538 7.84 -14.04 -3.30
CA PRO A 538 9.05 -13.75 -2.54
C PRO A 538 9.62 -15.03 -1.93
N SER A 539 10.86 -15.38 -2.31
CA SER A 539 11.52 -16.60 -1.88
C SER A 539 12.97 -16.29 -1.54
N TYR A 540 13.48 -16.98 -0.53
CA TYR A 540 14.85 -16.83 -0.06
C TYR A 540 15.45 -18.20 0.16
N SER A 541 16.74 -18.34 -0.15
CA SER A 541 17.46 -19.59 0.07
C SER A 541 18.77 -19.35 0.80
N ASN A 542 19.20 -20.36 1.57
CA ASN A 542 20.54 -20.35 2.14
C ASN A 542 21.60 -20.47 1.02
N LYS A 543 22.85 -20.16 1.34
CA LYS A 543 23.96 -20.12 0.37
C LYS A 543 24.12 -21.37 -0.50
N ASP A 544 23.80 -22.55 0.03
CA ASP A 544 23.96 -23.83 -0.68
C ASP A 544 22.65 -24.31 -1.34
N HIS A 545 21.57 -23.52 -1.25
CA HIS A 545 20.23 -23.81 -1.76
C HIS A 545 19.63 -25.13 -1.24
N THR A 546 19.97 -25.52 -0.02
CA THR A 546 19.44 -26.72 0.66
C THR A 546 18.22 -26.44 1.52
N VAL A 547 18.03 -25.17 1.91
CA VAL A 547 16.86 -24.69 2.64
C VAL A 547 16.34 -23.45 1.94
N GLN A 548 15.05 -23.44 1.66
CA GLN A 548 14.34 -22.35 1.00
C GLN A 548 13.14 -21.92 1.84
N ALA A 549 12.86 -20.62 1.92
CA ALA A 549 11.68 -20.04 2.55
C ALA A 549 10.91 -19.22 1.50
N ALA A 550 9.70 -19.68 1.16
CA ALA A 550 8.79 -19.01 0.23
C ALA A 550 7.61 -18.38 0.98
N PHE A 551 7.14 -17.23 0.50
CA PHE A 551 6.12 -16.43 1.16
C PHE A 551 4.97 -16.14 0.21
N ARG A 552 3.79 -16.71 0.48
CA ARG A 552 2.55 -16.39 -0.25
C ARG A 552 1.65 -15.52 0.61
N VAL A 553 1.26 -14.36 0.08
CA VAL A 553 0.26 -13.48 0.69
C VAL A 553 -0.91 -13.31 -0.24
N THR A 554 -2.11 -13.67 0.23
CA THR A 554 -3.37 -13.54 -0.53
C THR A 554 -4.41 -12.84 0.33
N SER A 555 -5.51 -12.35 -0.25
CA SER A 555 -6.61 -11.79 0.52
C SER A 555 -7.48 -12.90 1.12
N ALA A 556 -7.91 -12.73 2.36
CA ALA A 556 -8.81 -13.66 3.03
C ALA A 556 -10.25 -13.49 2.51
N SER A 557 -10.84 -14.54 1.93
CA SER A 557 -12.21 -14.51 1.43
C SER A 557 -13.21 -14.39 2.59
N SER A 558 -14.42 -13.86 2.32
CA SER A 558 -15.47 -13.75 3.34
C SER A 558 -15.78 -15.11 3.98
N GLY A 559 -15.50 -15.24 5.28
CA GLY A 559 -15.71 -16.47 6.05
C GLY A 559 -14.53 -17.45 6.06
N ASP A 560 -13.38 -17.06 5.50
CA ASP A 560 -12.13 -17.79 5.72
C ASP A 560 -11.74 -17.74 7.20
N THR A 561 -11.71 -18.91 7.82
CA THR A 561 -11.08 -19.10 9.13
C THR A 561 -9.74 -19.78 8.94
N LEU A 562 -8.80 -19.53 9.85
CA LEU A 562 -7.50 -20.20 9.83
C LEU A 562 -7.65 -21.73 9.83
N ASP A 563 -8.62 -22.27 10.57
CA ASP A 563 -8.93 -23.71 10.58
C ASP A 563 -9.44 -24.22 9.23
N ALA A 564 -10.45 -23.57 8.65
CA ALA A 564 -11.01 -24.00 7.38
C ALA A 564 -9.99 -23.89 6.25
N TRP A 565 -9.12 -22.89 6.28
CA TRP A 565 -8.04 -22.74 5.31
C TRP A 565 -6.99 -23.84 5.46
N THR A 566 -6.47 -24.03 6.68
CA THR A 566 -5.47 -25.07 6.97
C THR A 566 -5.96 -26.48 6.66
N GLU A 567 -7.23 -26.81 6.92
CA GLU A 567 -7.84 -28.08 6.51
C GLU A 567 -7.85 -28.28 4.98
N ARG A 568 -8.11 -27.23 4.20
CA ARG A 568 -8.04 -27.28 2.72
C ARG A 568 -6.62 -27.55 2.25
N GLU A 569 -5.62 -26.86 2.80
CA GLU A 569 -4.22 -27.05 2.44
C GLU A 569 -3.72 -28.46 2.78
N GLN A 570 -4.08 -28.98 3.95
CA GLN A 570 -3.76 -30.36 4.33
C GLN A 570 -4.41 -31.37 3.38
N LYS A 571 -5.67 -31.15 3.00
CA LYS A 571 -6.36 -32.01 2.05
C LYS A 571 -5.69 -31.95 0.67
N ARG A 572 -5.30 -30.76 0.20
CA ARG A 572 -4.60 -30.60 -1.08
C ARG A 572 -3.29 -31.38 -1.10
N PHE A 573 -2.44 -31.22 -0.07
CA PHE A 573 -1.21 -31.99 0.04
C PHE A 573 -1.47 -33.50 0.07
N ALA A 574 -2.49 -33.92 0.82
CA ALA A 574 -2.91 -35.31 0.84
C ALA A 574 -3.29 -35.81 -0.58
N ASP A 575 -4.13 -35.07 -1.30
CA ASP A 575 -4.59 -35.50 -2.63
C ASP A 575 -3.45 -35.55 -3.68
N SER A 576 -2.36 -34.80 -3.48
CA SER A 576 -1.20 -34.76 -4.39
C SER A 576 -0.28 -35.98 -4.30
N TYR A 577 -0.23 -36.67 -3.15
CA TYR A 577 0.72 -37.75 -2.91
C TYR A 577 0.06 -39.05 -2.43
N ALA A 578 0.60 -40.19 -2.84
CA ALA A 578 0.17 -41.51 -2.39
C ALA A 578 0.37 -41.67 -0.87
N GLU A 579 -0.52 -42.41 -0.21
CA GLU A 579 -0.52 -42.54 1.26
C GLU A 579 0.81 -43.06 1.83
N GLY A 580 1.49 -43.97 1.14
CA GLY A 580 2.80 -44.52 1.53
C GLY A 580 3.98 -43.58 1.25
N SER A 581 3.76 -42.50 0.50
CA SER A 581 4.79 -41.58 0.00
C SER A 581 4.64 -40.17 0.58
N ARG A 582 3.82 -40.02 1.62
CA ARG A 582 3.59 -38.75 2.31
C ARG A 582 3.63 -38.92 3.82
N LYS A 583 4.11 -37.91 4.55
CA LYS A 583 4.03 -37.77 6.01
C LYS A 583 3.38 -36.44 6.33
N MET A 584 2.54 -36.42 7.35
CA MET A 584 1.93 -35.21 7.90
C MET A 584 2.04 -35.29 9.41
N VAL A 585 2.81 -34.39 10.04
CA VAL A 585 3.07 -34.44 11.49
C VAL A 585 1.84 -34.02 12.28
N GLY A 586 1.05 -33.09 11.75
CA GLY A 586 -0.17 -32.55 12.37
C GLY A 586 -0.01 -31.10 12.81
N TRP A 587 -1.14 -30.46 13.11
CA TRP A 587 -1.20 -29.05 13.43
C TRP A 587 -0.63 -28.72 14.81
N HIS A 588 0.20 -27.69 14.86
CA HIS A 588 0.59 -27.02 16.10
C HIS A 588 0.13 -25.56 16.05
N GLU A 589 -0.57 -25.13 17.09
CA GLU A 589 -1.03 -23.75 17.26
C GLU A 589 -0.04 -22.96 18.11
N PHE A 590 0.22 -21.73 17.70
CA PHE A 590 1.09 -20.79 18.42
C PHE A 590 0.67 -19.34 18.16
N GLU A 591 1.26 -18.40 18.88
CA GLU A 591 1.04 -16.97 18.69
C GLU A 591 2.32 -16.30 18.18
N LEU A 592 2.19 -15.48 17.14
CA LEU A 592 3.26 -14.61 16.65
C LEU A 592 3.36 -13.35 17.50
N ASN A 593 4.42 -12.57 17.27
CA ASN A 593 4.54 -11.23 17.84
C ASN A 593 3.30 -10.39 17.51
N GLY A 594 2.78 -9.67 18.51
CA GLY A 594 1.52 -8.92 18.38
C GLY A 594 0.25 -9.74 18.67
N GLY A 595 0.37 -10.99 19.13
CA GLY A 595 -0.78 -11.81 19.55
C GLY A 595 -1.58 -12.38 18.37
N ILE A 596 -0.94 -12.58 17.22
CA ILE A 596 -1.58 -13.12 16.01
C ILE A 596 -1.61 -14.64 16.11
N SER A 597 -2.80 -15.23 16.07
CA SER A 597 -2.96 -16.68 16.06
C SER A 597 -2.40 -17.28 14.76
N ALA A 598 -1.57 -18.30 14.90
CA ALA A 598 -0.94 -19.01 13.78
C ALA A 598 -1.00 -20.53 13.96
N LYS A 599 -0.93 -21.25 12.85
CA LYS A 599 -0.86 -22.71 12.79
C LYS A 599 0.32 -23.13 11.95
N GLU A 600 1.03 -24.17 12.37
CA GLU A 600 2.07 -24.79 11.58
C GLU A 600 1.84 -26.29 11.39
N ASN A 601 2.36 -26.82 10.29
CA ASN A 601 2.39 -28.25 10.02
C ASN A 601 3.65 -28.60 9.22
N ARG A 602 4.07 -29.87 9.31
CA ARG A 602 5.16 -30.41 8.50
C ARG A 602 4.59 -31.46 7.55
N TYR A 603 4.78 -31.18 6.27
CA TYR A 603 4.41 -32.04 5.16
C TYR A 603 5.69 -32.62 4.57
N SER A 604 5.79 -33.94 4.44
CA SER A 604 6.93 -34.55 3.74
C SER A 604 6.44 -35.43 2.61
N ALA A 605 7.05 -35.31 1.44
CA ALA A 605 6.82 -36.18 0.30
C ALA A 605 8.07 -36.99 -0.02
N ALA A 606 7.91 -38.24 -0.43
CA ALA A 606 9.04 -39.09 -0.79
C ALA A 606 9.66 -38.63 -2.11
N GLU A 607 10.97 -38.44 -2.11
CA GLU A 607 11.80 -38.13 -3.28
C GLU A 607 12.72 -39.35 -3.51
N GLY A 608 12.12 -40.45 -3.94
CA GLY A 608 12.78 -41.75 -4.06
C GLY A 608 13.12 -42.41 -2.73
N GLU A 609 14.41 -42.54 -2.40
CA GLU A 609 14.86 -43.06 -1.09
C GLU A 609 14.89 -41.95 0.00
N ASP A 610 14.85 -40.69 -0.43
CA ASP A 610 14.90 -39.50 0.42
C ASP A 610 13.50 -38.90 0.60
N TRP A 611 13.41 -37.85 1.41
CA TRP A 611 12.16 -37.13 1.65
C TRP A 611 12.45 -35.64 1.56
N GLU A 612 11.59 -34.93 0.83
CA GLU A 612 11.51 -33.49 0.91
C GLU A 612 10.49 -33.13 1.98
N THR A 613 10.81 -32.15 2.82
CA THR A 613 9.94 -31.67 3.90
C THR A 613 9.68 -30.19 3.73
N ARG A 614 8.41 -29.81 3.89
CA ARG A 614 7.93 -28.45 3.91
C ARG A 614 7.33 -28.16 5.29
N HIS A 615 7.94 -27.21 6.00
CA HIS A 615 7.41 -26.66 7.23
C HIS A 615 6.57 -25.43 6.88
N SER A 616 5.25 -25.59 6.91
CA SER A 616 4.30 -24.56 6.51
C SER A 616 3.75 -23.84 7.74
N ILE A 617 3.74 -22.51 7.71
CA ILE A 617 3.18 -21.62 8.73
C ILE A 617 2.05 -20.82 8.09
N TYR A 618 0.90 -20.80 8.76
CA TYR A 618 -0.33 -20.14 8.30
C TYR A 618 -0.83 -19.19 9.36
N PHE A 619 -1.18 -17.98 8.97
CA PHE A 619 -1.92 -17.05 9.81
C PHE A 619 -2.74 -16.08 8.96
N ILE A 620 -3.79 -15.53 9.57
CA ILE A 620 -4.63 -14.50 8.97
C ILE A 620 -4.48 -13.25 9.81
N LYS A 621 -4.17 -12.12 9.16
CA LYS A 621 -4.09 -10.83 9.83
C LYS A 621 -4.73 -9.76 8.96
N ASP A 622 -5.68 -9.04 9.57
CA ASP A 622 -6.52 -8.05 8.90
C ASP A 622 -7.18 -8.67 7.67
N LYS A 623 -6.90 -8.19 6.45
CA LYS A 623 -7.50 -8.73 5.22
C LYS A 623 -6.67 -9.79 4.49
N TYR A 624 -5.52 -10.20 5.04
CA TYR A 624 -4.55 -11.04 4.34
C TYR A 624 -4.34 -12.39 5.03
N LYS A 625 -4.20 -13.43 4.20
CA LYS A 625 -3.72 -14.76 4.53
C LYS A 625 -2.24 -14.84 4.20
N TYR A 626 -1.43 -15.27 5.17
CA TYR A 626 0.01 -15.42 5.03
C TYR A 626 0.35 -16.90 5.16
N GLU A 627 0.92 -17.47 4.09
CA GLU A 627 1.51 -18.81 4.07
C GLU A 627 3.02 -18.66 3.90
N ILE A 628 3.77 -19.29 4.78
CA ILE A 628 5.22 -19.32 4.74
C ILE A 628 5.65 -20.77 4.71
N ASP A 629 6.32 -21.16 3.63
CA ASP A 629 6.79 -22.52 3.43
C ASP A 629 8.32 -22.57 3.52
N VAL A 630 8.84 -23.27 4.52
CA VAL A 630 10.27 -23.58 4.60
C VAL A 630 10.51 -25.01 4.11
N THR A 631 11.14 -25.14 2.94
CA THR A 631 11.38 -26.42 2.26
C THR A 631 12.84 -26.85 2.40
N TYR A 632 13.06 -28.13 2.68
CA TYR A 632 14.39 -28.73 2.87
C TYR A 632 14.35 -30.26 2.70
N SER A 633 15.49 -30.89 2.38
CA SER A 633 15.59 -32.35 2.41
C SER A 633 15.63 -32.87 3.86
N GLU A 634 14.99 -33.99 4.16
CA GLU A 634 14.99 -34.60 5.52
C GLU A 634 16.41 -34.91 6.02
N GLN A 635 17.39 -35.08 5.11
CA GLN A 635 18.80 -35.25 5.45
C GLN A 635 19.48 -33.95 5.95
N ASP A 636 19.04 -32.80 5.46
CA ASP A 636 19.49 -31.47 5.88
C ASP A 636 18.77 -30.98 7.14
N GLY A 637 17.83 -31.79 7.65
CA GLY A 637 17.25 -31.61 8.97
C GLY A 637 18.28 -31.75 10.09
N GLY A 638 17.95 -31.23 11.27
CA GLY A 638 18.84 -31.34 12.43
C GLY A 638 18.70 -30.18 13.40
N ALA A 639 19.55 -30.17 14.43
CA ALA A 639 19.49 -29.17 15.50
C ALA A 639 19.65 -27.73 14.99
N ASP A 640 20.50 -27.52 13.98
CA ASP A 640 20.75 -26.18 13.42
C ASP A 640 19.53 -25.66 12.65
N LEU A 641 18.88 -26.51 11.86
CA LEU A 641 17.63 -26.16 11.16
C LEU A 641 16.49 -25.90 12.15
N GLU A 642 16.36 -26.73 13.20
CA GLU A 642 15.34 -26.53 14.24
C GLU A 642 15.59 -25.23 15.02
N ASP A 643 16.85 -24.86 15.27
CA ASP A 643 17.20 -23.58 15.87
C ASP A 643 16.87 -22.39 14.95
N PHE A 644 17.18 -22.52 13.65
CA PHE A 644 16.78 -21.55 12.63
C PHE A 644 15.25 -21.37 12.60
N LEU A 645 14.48 -22.45 12.43
CA LEU A 645 13.02 -22.41 12.38
C LEU A 645 12.44 -21.77 13.66
N ARG A 646 13.01 -22.05 14.83
CA ARG A 646 12.60 -21.45 16.09
C ARG A 646 12.87 -19.93 16.11
N LYS A 647 14.03 -19.48 15.67
CA LYS A 647 14.39 -18.04 15.60
C LYS A 647 13.56 -17.31 14.54
N PHE A 648 13.45 -17.90 13.35
CA PHE A 648 12.64 -17.40 12.25
C PHE A 648 11.18 -17.19 12.68
N LYS A 649 10.55 -18.19 13.30
CA LYS A 649 9.19 -18.04 13.85
C LYS A 649 9.06 -16.95 14.90
N ALA A 650 10.09 -16.77 15.73
CA ALA A 650 10.09 -15.74 16.76
C ALA A 650 10.31 -14.32 16.20
N SER A 651 10.86 -14.18 14.99
CA SER A 651 11.04 -12.89 14.33
C SER A 651 9.83 -12.45 13.50
N LEU A 652 8.95 -13.39 13.11
CA LEU A 652 7.72 -13.10 12.39
C LEU A 652 6.85 -12.08 13.14
N SER A 653 6.50 -11.00 12.45
CA SER A 653 5.57 -9.97 12.91
C SER A 653 4.85 -9.33 11.74
N VAL A 654 3.64 -8.82 11.98
CA VAL A 654 2.92 -8.01 10.99
C VAL A 654 2.64 -6.65 11.59
N SER A 655 3.14 -5.61 10.94
CA SER A 655 2.96 -4.23 11.33
C SER A 655 2.06 -3.54 10.32
N LYS A 656 0.95 -2.97 10.82
CA LYS A 656 -0.01 -2.27 9.97
C LYS A 656 0.57 -0.99 9.35
N ASP A 657 1.45 -0.32 10.06
CA ASP A 657 2.09 0.92 9.60
C ASP A 657 3.04 0.67 8.42
N ASP A 658 3.49 -0.58 8.25
CA ASP A 658 4.35 -1.02 7.16
C ASP A 658 3.57 -1.63 5.97
N ILE A 659 2.24 -1.79 6.09
CA ILE A 659 1.39 -2.28 4.98
C ILE A 659 1.25 -1.18 3.93
N ASN A 660 1.53 -1.52 2.67
CA ASN A 660 1.28 -0.66 1.54
C ASN A 660 -0.25 -0.44 1.38
N THR A 661 -0.71 0.77 1.73
CA THR A 661 -2.12 1.15 1.68
C THR A 661 -2.73 1.16 0.27
N SER A 662 -1.91 1.04 -0.79
CA SER A 662 -2.36 0.95 -2.18
C SER A 662 -2.70 -0.49 -2.61
N LEU A 663 -2.48 -1.49 -1.76
CA LEU A 663 -2.73 -2.89 -2.08
C LEU A 663 -4.24 -3.18 -2.20
N GLY A 664 -4.63 -3.70 -3.36
CA GLY A 664 -5.98 -4.17 -3.64
C GLY A 664 -6.25 -5.59 -3.10
N PHE A 665 -7.32 -6.20 -3.61
CA PHE A 665 -7.62 -7.61 -3.37
C PHE A 665 -6.64 -8.51 -4.14
N ILE A 666 -6.08 -9.51 -3.47
CA ILE A 666 -5.16 -10.49 -4.04
C ILE A 666 -5.87 -11.84 -4.04
N GLN A 667 -6.24 -12.31 -5.21
CA GLN A 667 -6.96 -13.56 -5.36
C GLN A 667 -6.08 -14.74 -4.92
N ASP A 668 -6.60 -15.56 -4.02
CA ASP A 668 -6.01 -16.88 -3.76
C ASP A 668 -6.39 -17.81 -4.92
N GLU A 669 -5.44 -18.07 -5.82
CA GLU A 669 -5.68 -18.87 -7.04
C GLU A 669 -6.05 -20.32 -6.70
N HIS A 670 -5.50 -20.83 -5.60
CA HIS A 670 -5.81 -22.13 -5.01
C HIS A 670 -7.30 -22.34 -4.71
N GLU A 671 -8.10 -21.27 -4.55
CA GLU A 671 -9.55 -21.33 -4.37
C GLU A 671 -10.34 -21.40 -5.69
N LEU A 672 -9.69 -21.03 -6.81
CA LEU A 672 -10.28 -21.08 -8.15
C LEU A 672 -9.94 -22.38 -8.90
N LEU A 673 -8.88 -23.08 -8.48
CA LEU A 673 -8.43 -24.31 -9.11
C LEU A 673 -9.45 -25.44 -8.91
N ASP A 674 -10.01 -25.92 -10.01
CA ASP A 674 -10.71 -27.19 -10.10
C ASP A 674 -9.79 -28.18 -10.84
N PRO A 675 -9.21 -29.18 -10.15
CA PRO A 675 -8.24 -30.08 -10.75
C PRO A 675 -8.86 -31.03 -11.78
N ASP A 676 -10.18 -31.12 -11.87
CA ASP A 676 -10.90 -31.92 -12.87
C ASP A 676 -11.41 -31.07 -14.04
N ARG A 677 -11.27 -29.74 -13.97
CA ARG A 677 -11.61 -28.84 -15.06
C ARG A 677 -10.55 -28.94 -16.16
N THR A 678 -10.99 -29.17 -17.39
CA THR A 678 -10.11 -29.32 -18.56
C THR A 678 -10.34 -28.24 -19.61
N VAL A 679 -9.28 -27.82 -20.28
CA VAL A 679 -9.31 -27.05 -21.53
C VAL A 679 -9.11 -27.97 -22.73
N THR A 680 -9.75 -27.64 -23.86
CA THR A 680 -9.52 -28.35 -25.13
C THR A 680 -8.49 -27.59 -25.96
N LEU A 681 -7.38 -28.25 -26.25
CA LEU A 681 -6.30 -27.73 -27.08
C LEU A 681 -6.36 -28.38 -28.45
N ARG A 682 -6.03 -27.62 -29.50
CA ARG A 682 -6.08 -28.06 -30.89
C ARG A 682 -4.76 -27.72 -31.57
N ASN A 683 -4.16 -28.70 -32.23
CA ASN A 683 -2.99 -28.49 -33.06
C ASN A 683 -3.40 -28.59 -34.53
N GLU A 684 -3.56 -27.45 -35.20
CA GLU A 684 -4.03 -27.45 -36.60
C GLU A 684 -2.99 -27.99 -37.58
N LYS A 685 -1.69 -27.86 -37.30
CA LYS A 685 -0.61 -28.39 -38.16
C LYS A 685 -0.60 -29.92 -38.08
N TYR A 686 -0.62 -30.45 -36.86
CA TYR A 686 -0.52 -31.89 -36.59
C TYR A 686 -1.87 -32.57 -36.40
N LYS A 687 -2.99 -31.90 -36.73
CA LYS A 687 -4.30 -32.52 -36.88
C LYS A 687 -4.72 -33.35 -35.66
N TYR A 688 -4.68 -32.77 -34.47
CA TYR A 688 -5.26 -33.40 -33.28
C TYR A 688 -5.88 -32.38 -32.33
N SER A 689 -6.73 -32.88 -31.44
CA SER A 689 -7.18 -32.16 -30.26
C SER A 689 -7.03 -33.01 -29.01
N VAL A 690 -6.84 -32.38 -27.86
CA VAL A 690 -6.67 -33.04 -26.55
C VAL A 690 -7.29 -32.19 -25.45
N LYS A 691 -7.85 -32.83 -24.42
CA LYS A 691 -8.30 -32.16 -23.20
C LYS A 691 -7.24 -32.30 -22.12
N ILE A 692 -6.77 -31.16 -21.62
CA ILE A 692 -5.74 -31.09 -20.59
C ILE A 692 -6.32 -30.41 -19.33
N PRO A 693 -6.09 -30.93 -18.12
CA PRO A 693 -6.44 -30.23 -16.88
C PRO A 693 -5.86 -28.80 -16.86
N GLU A 694 -6.66 -27.82 -16.45
CA GLU A 694 -6.20 -26.41 -16.33
C GLU A 694 -5.08 -26.23 -15.30
N THR A 695 -4.97 -27.17 -14.36
CA THR A 695 -3.92 -27.19 -13.33
C THR A 695 -2.58 -27.75 -13.81
N TRP A 696 -2.46 -28.17 -15.07
CA TRP A 696 -1.18 -28.63 -15.62
C TRP A 696 -0.46 -27.48 -16.31
N GLU A 697 0.82 -27.33 -16.00
CA GLU A 697 1.66 -26.26 -16.52
C GLU A 697 2.29 -26.67 -17.85
N SER A 698 2.26 -25.79 -18.84
CA SER A 698 2.94 -26.00 -20.12
C SER A 698 4.46 -25.87 -19.92
N ALA A 699 5.23 -26.87 -20.33
CA ALA A 699 6.70 -26.82 -20.32
C ALA A 699 7.26 -25.85 -21.39
N SER A 700 6.41 -25.43 -22.33
CA SER A 700 6.70 -24.42 -23.36
C SER A 700 6.11 -23.06 -22.93
N ALA A 701 6.90 -21.98 -23.09
CA ALA A 701 6.49 -20.60 -22.77
C ALA A 701 5.31 -20.10 -23.63
N TYR A 702 4.92 -20.85 -24.67
CA TYR A 702 3.76 -20.56 -25.50
C TYR A 702 2.76 -21.70 -25.31
N TYR A 703 1.67 -21.47 -24.57
CA TYR A 703 0.57 -22.41 -24.41
C TYR A 703 0.21 -23.11 -25.74
N GLY A 704 0.67 -24.35 -25.92
CA GLY A 704 0.38 -25.22 -27.05
C GLY A 704 0.25 -24.49 -28.39
N SER A 705 1.28 -23.74 -28.79
CA SER A 705 1.18 -22.88 -29.98
C SER A 705 0.82 -23.68 -31.23
N GLU A 706 -0.02 -23.10 -32.10
CA GLU A 706 -0.43 -23.73 -33.36
C GLU A 706 0.79 -24.13 -34.18
N GLY A 707 1.09 -25.43 -34.20
CA GLY A 707 2.17 -26.00 -35.02
C GLY A 707 3.47 -26.34 -34.32
N GLU A 708 3.51 -26.33 -32.99
CA GLU A 708 4.56 -26.99 -32.22
C GLU A 708 4.56 -28.51 -32.46
N GLU A 709 5.76 -29.05 -32.68
CA GLU A 709 6.00 -30.47 -32.93
C GLU A 709 5.99 -31.26 -31.62
N ASP A 710 6.32 -30.62 -30.51
CA ASP A 710 6.38 -31.20 -29.17
C ASP A 710 5.58 -30.31 -28.22
N VAL A 711 4.60 -30.91 -27.53
CA VAL A 711 3.75 -30.24 -26.57
C VAL A 711 3.74 -31.03 -25.26
N ALA A 712 4.38 -30.49 -24.23
CA ALA A 712 4.53 -31.12 -22.93
C ALA A 712 3.87 -30.31 -21.79
N TYR A 713 3.24 -31.04 -20.87
CA TYR A 713 2.59 -30.53 -19.68
C TYR A 713 3.16 -31.22 -18.44
N SER A 714 3.47 -30.46 -17.41
CA SER A 714 3.92 -30.95 -16.11
C SER A 714 2.91 -30.66 -15.01
N PHE A 715 2.91 -31.51 -13.99
CA PHE A 715 2.20 -31.32 -12.74
C PHE A 715 2.98 -32.02 -11.62
N THR A 716 2.53 -31.90 -10.36
CA THR A 716 3.22 -32.49 -9.21
C THR A 716 3.53 -33.99 -9.43
N GLY A 717 4.82 -34.31 -9.60
CA GLY A 717 5.33 -35.66 -9.82
C GLY A 717 4.88 -36.34 -11.12
N GLY A 718 4.44 -35.59 -12.14
CA GLY A 718 3.99 -36.19 -13.40
C GLY A 718 4.12 -35.30 -14.62
N MET A 719 4.02 -35.92 -15.79
CA MET A 719 4.19 -35.29 -17.09
C MET A 719 3.28 -35.97 -18.14
N PHE A 720 2.79 -35.17 -19.09
CA PHE A 720 2.06 -35.61 -20.26
C PHE A 720 2.58 -34.88 -21.50
N GLU A 721 2.98 -35.60 -22.53
CA GLU A 721 3.64 -35.04 -23.70
C GLU A 721 3.12 -35.69 -24.98
N ILE A 722 2.97 -34.89 -26.03
CA ILE A 722 2.62 -35.31 -27.38
C ILE A 722 3.66 -34.76 -28.35
N GLU A 723 4.55 -35.61 -28.84
CA GLU A 723 5.41 -35.32 -29.97
C GLU A 723 4.70 -35.72 -31.28
N SER A 724 4.86 -34.92 -32.32
CA SER A 724 4.22 -35.09 -33.63
C SER A 724 5.22 -34.82 -34.75
N ASP A 725 5.45 -35.81 -35.62
CA ASP A 725 6.39 -35.72 -36.75
C ASP A 725 5.72 -36.13 -38.07
N ASP A 726 5.74 -35.21 -39.05
CA ASP A 726 5.17 -35.41 -40.40
C ASP A 726 6.18 -35.86 -41.47
N ARG A 727 7.43 -36.12 -41.04
CA ARG A 727 8.58 -36.54 -41.86
C ARG A 727 9.11 -37.92 -41.45
N ALA A 728 8.88 -38.33 -40.21
CA ALA A 728 9.30 -39.63 -39.70
C ALA A 728 8.39 -40.77 -40.17
N ARG A 729 8.91 -42.01 -40.05
CA ARG A 729 8.12 -43.23 -40.17
C ARG A 729 8.00 -43.87 -38.80
N MET A 730 6.82 -44.40 -38.50
CA MET A 730 6.55 -45.05 -37.22
C MET A 730 7.58 -46.12 -36.86
N ASP A 731 7.98 -46.96 -37.81
CA ASP A 731 8.98 -48.02 -37.58
C ASP A 731 10.35 -47.44 -37.16
N ASP A 732 10.76 -46.31 -37.73
CA ASP A 732 12.04 -45.66 -37.42
C ASP A 732 12.02 -45.09 -35.99
N VAL A 733 10.91 -44.42 -35.61
CA VAL A 733 10.72 -43.88 -34.24
C VAL A 733 10.67 -45.01 -33.20
N VAL A 734 9.94 -46.10 -33.51
CA VAL A 734 9.87 -47.28 -32.64
C VAL A 734 11.25 -47.93 -32.48
N GLU A 735 12.02 -48.07 -33.56
CA GLU A 735 13.37 -48.64 -33.50
C GLU A 735 14.31 -47.75 -32.68
N GLU A 736 14.24 -46.43 -32.85
CA GLU A 736 15.05 -45.48 -32.07
C GLU A 736 14.75 -45.54 -30.57
N LEU A 737 13.47 -45.53 -30.18
CA LEU A 737 13.04 -45.66 -28.79
C LEU A 737 13.45 -47.01 -28.19
N GLU A 738 13.24 -48.12 -28.92
CA GLU A 738 13.63 -49.46 -28.49
C GLU A 738 15.15 -49.55 -28.26
N GLN A 739 15.96 -48.99 -29.17
CA GLN A 739 17.42 -48.93 -29.00
C GLN A 739 17.82 -48.07 -27.79
N SER A 740 17.16 -46.93 -27.58
CA SER A 740 17.41 -46.02 -26.45
C SER A 740 17.08 -46.66 -25.11
N TYR A 741 15.90 -47.30 -24.98
CA TYR A 741 15.48 -47.99 -23.76
C TYR A 741 16.30 -49.24 -23.48
N LYS A 742 16.65 -50.01 -24.51
CA LYS A 742 17.58 -51.14 -24.36
C LYS A 742 18.92 -50.69 -23.80
N LYS A 743 19.51 -49.64 -24.38
CA LYS A 743 20.77 -49.07 -23.90
C LYS A 743 20.66 -48.58 -22.46
N SER A 744 19.54 -47.95 -22.09
CA SER A 744 19.29 -47.49 -20.72
C SER A 744 19.18 -48.64 -19.73
N SER A 745 18.48 -49.72 -20.09
CA SER A 745 18.35 -50.93 -19.27
C SER A 745 19.67 -51.71 -19.11
N GLU A 746 20.50 -51.72 -20.15
CA GLU A 746 21.84 -52.32 -20.11
C GLU A 746 22.81 -51.49 -19.23
N ASN A 747 22.64 -50.16 -19.19
CA ASN A 747 23.48 -49.26 -18.40
C ASN A 747 23.07 -49.18 -16.92
N ASP A 748 21.77 -49.29 -16.62
CA ASP A 748 21.23 -49.19 -15.26
C ASP A 748 20.17 -50.27 -15.02
N ASN A 749 20.48 -51.21 -14.12
CA ASN A 749 19.59 -52.33 -13.80
C ASN A 749 18.28 -51.89 -13.10
N LYS A 750 18.19 -50.64 -12.67
CA LYS A 750 16.97 -50.02 -12.13
C LYS A 750 16.02 -49.55 -13.21
N PHE A 751 16.49 -49.43 -14.46
CA PHE A 751 15.69 -49.09 -15.63
C PHE A 751 15.19 -50.36 -16.30
N LYS A 752 13.88 -50.56 -16.29
CA LYS A 752 13.21 -51.68 -16.95
C LYS A 752 12.19 -51.14 -17.93
N TYR A 753 12.02 -51.86 -19.03
CA TYR A 753 10.97 -51.54 -19.97
C TYR A 753 10.40 -52.81 -20.60
N GLU A 754 9.15 -52.74 -21.04
CA GLU A 754 8.46 -53.75 -21.83
C GLU A 754 7.88 -53.08 -23.08
N SER A 755 7.98 -53.76 -24.23
CA SER A 755 7.55 -53.26 -25.53
C SER A 755 6.49 -54.23 -26.09
N THR A 756 5.27 -53.73 -26.31
CA THR A 756 4.11 -54.52 -26.76
C THR A 756 3.40 -53.86 -27.92
N ASP A 757 2.66 -54.66 -28.70
CA ASP A 757 1.78 -54.13 -29.74
C ASP A 757 0.44 -53.76 -29.11
N ALA A 758 -0.11 -52.61 -29.50
CA ALA A 758 -1.34 -52.06 -28.98
C ALA A 758 -2.24 -51.49 -30.10
N THR A 759 -3.44 -51.07 -29.74
CA THR A 759 -4.33 -50.32 -30.62
C THR A 759 -4.90 -49.15 -29.84
N VAL A 760 -4.64 -47.93 -30.31
CA VAL A 760 -5.12 -46.68 -29.69
C VAL A 760 -5.69 -45.79 -30.77
N PHE A 761 -6.80 -45.09 -30.47
CA PHE A 761 -7.48 -44.21 -31.44
C PHE A 761 -7.78 -44.89 -32.80
N GLU A 762 -8.13 -46.19 -32.76
CA GLU A 762 -8.36 -47.04 -33.93
C GLU A 762 -7.15 -47.24 -34.86
N GLN A 763 -5.95 -46.87 -34.41
CA GLN A 763 -4.69 -47.09 -35.13
C GLN A 763 -3.86 -48.20 -34.46
N PRO A 764 -3.11 -49.01 -35.24
CA PRO A 764 -2.04 -49.84 -34.71
C PRO A 764 -1.00 -48.96 -34.02
N ALA A 765 -0.53 -49.40 -32.86
CA ALA A 765 0.42 -48.65 -32.06
C ALA A 765 1.46 -49.57 -31.45
N LYS A 766 2.63 -49.00 -31.14
CA LYS A 766 3.60 -49.61 -30.24
C LYS A 766 3.43 -48.98 -28.86
N LYS A 767 3.39 -49.82 -27.83
CA LYS A 767 3.35 -49.39 -26.43
C LYS A 767 4.66 -49.76 -25.75
N PHE A 768 5.26 -48.80 -25.06
CA PHE A 768 6.36 -49.01 -24.13
C PHE A 768 5.88 -48.73 -22.72
N ASP A 769 6.07 -49.69 -21.81
CA ASP A 769 5.90 -49.47 -20.37
C ASP A 769 7.29 -49.45 -19.74
N VAL A 770 7.67 -48.31 -19.18
CA VAL A 770 8.96 -48.06 -18.54
C VAL A 770 8.77 -47.95 -17.04
N GLU A 771 9.62 -48.63 -16.28
CA GLU A 771 9.75 -48.47 -14.84
C GLU A 771 11.19 -48.12 -14.51
N TYR A 772 11.41 -46.92 -13.97
CA TYR A 772 12.74 -46.51 -13.55
C TYR A 772 12.79 -46.27 -12.04
N LYS A 773 13.47 -47.16 -11.31
CA LYS A 773 13.64 -47.06 -9.84
C LYS A 773 14.90 -46.29 -9.45
N LYS A 774 15.11 -45.12 -10.04
CA LYS A 774 16.23 -44.23 -9.69
C LYS A 774 16.08 -43.73 -8.23
N LYS A 775 17.21 -43.49 -7.55
CA LYS A 775 17.23 -43.12 -6.12
C LYS A 775 16.44 -41.86 -5.76
N LYS A 776 16.30 -40.88 -6.67
CA LYS A 776 15.70 -39.57 -6.36
C LYS A 776 14.28 -39.37 -6.89
N ALA A 777 13.91 -40.01 -7.99
CA ALA A 777 12.58 -39.84 -8.59
C ALA A 777 12.18 -41.14 -9.30
N PRO A 778 11.75 -42.17 -8.55
CA PRO A 778 11.28 -43.40 -9.16
C PRO A 778 9.93 -43.14 -9.84
N TYR A 779 9.81 -43.56 -11.09
CA TYR A 779 8.61 -43.31 -11.88
C TYR A 779 8.20 -44.50 -12.74
N LYS A 780 6.95 -44.43 -13.18
CA LYS A 780 6.42 -45.22 -14.28
C LYS A 780 6.12 -44.30 -15.44
N GLU A 781 6.44 -44.77 -16.64
CA GLU A 781 6.18 -44.07 -17.87
C GLU A 781 5.53 -45.02 -18.86
N THR A 782 4.52 -44.55 -19.56
CA THR A 782 3.88 -45.26 -20.66
C THR A 782 3.99 -44.40 -21.90
N VAL A 783 4.58 -44.95 -22.96
CA VAL A 783 4.73 -44.28 -24.26
C VAL A 783 3.94 -45.03 -25.32
N TYR A 784 3.13 -44.32 -26.09
CA TYR A 784 2.44 -44.84 -27.26
C TYR A 784 3.00 -44.19 -28.52
N VAL A 785 3.46 -45.00 -29.48
CA VAL A 785 3.83 -44.55 -30.81
C VAL A 785 2.80 -45.07 -31.80
N PHE A 786 2.15 -44.19 -32.55
CA PHE A 786 1.19 -44.57 -33.59
C PHE A 786 1.23 -43.59 -34.75
N ALA A 787 0.73 -44.00 -35.91
CA ALA A 787 0.63 -43.12 -37.08
C ALA A 787 -0.82 -42.96 -37.52
N LYS A 788 -1.18 -41.74 -37.94
CA LYS A 788 -2.43 -41.46 -38.66
C LYS A 788 -2.14 -40.58 -39.86
N GLY A 789 -2.47 -41.06 -41.05
CA GLY A 789 -2.08 -40.37 -42.29
C GLY A 789 -0.55 -40.39 -42.46
N ASN A 790 0.05 -39.21 -42.61
CA ASN A 790 1.51 -39.04 -42.72
C ASN A 790 2.16 -38.54 -41.42
N ILE A 791 1.42 -38.48 -40.30
CA ILE A 791 1.92 -37.96 -39.02
C ILE A 791 2.10 -39.14 -38.07
N VAL A 792 3.29 -39.21 -37.47
CA VAL A 792 3.61 -40.10 -36.36
C VAL A 792 3.46 -39.32 -35.06
N TYR A 793 2.79 -39.90 -34.08
CA TYR A 793 2.61 -39.34 -32.75
C TYR A 793 3.33 -40.22 -31.73
N THR A 794 4.08 -39.60 -30.83
CA THR A 794 4.62 -40.21 -29.61
C THR A 794 3.94 -39.55 -28.42
N VAL A 795 3.13 -40.30 -27.69
CA VAL A 795 2.42 -39.80 -26.51
C VAL A 795 3.04 -40.41 -25.26
N THR A 796 3.65 -39.56 -24.43
CA THR A 796 4.34 -39.94 -23.20
C THR A 796 3.50 -39.55 -21.99
N MET A 797 3.23 -40.51 -21.11
CA MET A 797 2.62 -40.28 -19.81
C MET A 797 3.58 -40.75 -18.74
N ARG A 798 4.05 -39.87 -17.86
CA ARG A 798 4.94 -40.21 -16.75
C ARG A 798 4.29 -39.84 -15.42
N LEU A 799 4.42 -40.73 -14.45
CA LEU A 799 3.98 -40.50 -13.07
C LEU A 799 4.98 -41.10 -12.10
N GLU A 800 5.47 -40.28 -11.18
CA GLU A 800 6.33 -40.69 -10.08
C GLU A 800 5.56 -41.55 -9.08
N ASP A 801 6.25 -42.52 -8.46
CA ASP A 801 5.62 -43.39 -7.46
C ASP A 801 5.04 -42.60 -6.29
N ALA A 802 5.63 -41.44 -5.95
CA ALA A 802 5.17 -40.58 -4.87
C ALA A 802 3.85 -39.87 -5.20
N ALA A 803 3.68 -39.44 -6.45
CA ALA A 803 2.48 -38.76 -6.93
C ALA A 803 1.44 -39.70 -7.56
N ASN A 804 1.67 -41.02 -7.51
CA ASN A 804 0.79 -42.04 -8.08
C ASN A 804 -0.48 -42.27 -7.26
N THR A 805 -1.35 -41.26 -7.21
CA THR A 805 -2.69 -41.32 -6.65
C THR A 805 -3.70 -41.77 -7.72
N GLU A 806 -4.84 -42.33 -7.29
CA GLU A 806 -5.92 -42.71 -8.21
C GLU A 806 -6.40 -41.51 -9.05
N ALA A 807 -6.44 -40.32 -8.45
CA ALA A 807 -6.82 -39.08 -9.12
C ALA A 807 -5.82 -38.68 -10.22
N ASN A 808 -4.52 -38.67 -9.93
CA ASN A 808 -3.50 -38.29 -10.91
C ASN A 808 -3.42 -39.31 -12.06
N ALA A 809 -3.46 -40.61 -11.74
CA ALA A 809 -3.49 -41.65 -12.75
C ALA A 809 -4.75 -41.56 -13.63
N SER A 810 -5.92 -41.27 -13.03
CA SER A 810 -7.17 -41.07 -13.77
C SER A 810 -7.10 -39.85 -14.69
N ARG A 811 -6.53 -38.72 -14.24
CA ARG A 811 -6.41 -37.52 -15.08
C ARG A 811 -5.47 -37.72 -16.26
N LEU A 812 -4.33 -38.39 -16.06
CA LEU A 812 -3.43 -38.80 -17.16
C LEU A 812 -4.15 -39.67 -18.20
N GLU A 813 -4.85 -40.71 -17.73
CA GLU A 813 -5.58 -41.60 -18.62
C GLU A 813 -6.73 -40.89 -19.35
N GLN A 814 -7.43 -39.96 -18.67
CA GLN A 814 -8.48 -39.15 -19.29
C GLN A 814 -7.92 -38.18 -20.35
N ALA A 815 -6.79 -37.53 -20.08
CA ALA A 815 -6.10 -36.69 -21.04
C ALA A 815 -5.70 -37.50 -22.28
N PHE A 816 -5.07 -38.67 -22.08
CA PHE A 816 -4.72 -39.59 -23.16
C PHE A 816 -5.93 -40.02 -24.00
N ARG A 817 -7.00 -40.50 -23.35
CA ARG A 817 -8.23 -40.94 -24.05
C ARG A 817 -8.96 -39.83 -24.76
N SER A 818 -8.72 -38.57 -24.38
CA SER A 818 -9.33 -37.41 -25.01
C SER A 818 -8.65 -37.00 -26.32
N ILE A 819 -7.48 -37.56 -26.63
CA ILE A 819 -6.80 -37.29 -27.90
C ILE A 819 -7.71 -37.74 -29.04
N ALA A 820 -8.06 -36.79 -29.89
CA ALA A 820 -8.79 -36.99 -31.11
C ALA A 820 -7.90 -36.54 -32.28
N PRO A 821 -7.13 -37.46 -32.89
CA PRO A 821 -6.43 -37.15 -34.12
C PRO A 821 -7.46 -37.05 -35.25
N ASP A 822 -7.38 -36.01 -36.07
CA ASP A 822 -8.32 -35.66 -37.16
C ASP A 822 -8.04 -36.41 -38.46
#